data_AF-A0A177AIF9-F1
#
_entry.id   AF-A0A177AIF9-F1
#
_cell.length_a   1.000
_cell.length_b   1.000
_cell.length_c   1.000
_cell.angle_alpha   90.00
_cell.angle_beta   90.00
_cell.angle_gamma   90.00
#
_symmetry.space_group_name_H-M   'P 1'
#
loop_
_entity.id
_entity.type
_entity.pdbx_description
1 polymer ?
#
loop_
_entity_poly.entity_id
_entity_poly.type
_entity_poly.pdbx_seq_one_letter_code
_entity_poly.pdbx_strand_id
1 'polypeptide(L)'
;MVSIPIRRFTNLRHDRPDISDSMLLNSNNQTEFTGVADVVVAGAGIIGLCYAIHLKNISPHLEIDVFEKSSSPTQKIGESTLSSFSRFVSGDIIPHDYFLRLFGLKDGLQFYCVDERGLSVTSEDIGGLDLSFQLDRRMSELFLTMWAQKIGINVYHGVGTDFKVMPEDAFAISTNGAKDGAAAPNQDSGTAMNYFMAPRVSLDDASHSLGTSVKAKLVCDATGFSRRLTSKFGNRETFGGWNCDAYWAYFQETGVKAEDRLAHWNYPATKHICFPEGWGWFIKLISWEKSPLSNLMDLISYVIDNAKRNVAACDIPSTKVLSEMFDCPYEFITSIGWAVRNDHEFPDNLEEYGATESERKFTYFKRKYPTLERLMDNSYAILPNYYGRKTYFVRKSMAFQSPVVAGEGWLAIGNSAGFTNPLISPGINAGIGGAFYAAMLTHEILAAPEGSSWAIMKKSANAFQAYHHDFMMPRLNQMNRCWYNMFRDHRLFEALIPSFWAVGVQEIDYLYGASFVAEDINWVVGAGTADFQTYSKAVLDILEPSFDGVAPTEDAVEQVQALTSDAPSSVNDLLKTLRRSYISPESSHEPTVQTPTLPPSLRNLLDLPSTPTPRPRRPQRLDANGHRLPAGPAPPQSWLDSSRHAPKPETESHGVQGSRRPALHHLPGITRKPRPGSLVGYSLRRMAEDWDFQNEYNQYHLASLPTRLRTLLLSYIARYGPVDGVGYIGLERLLQLPEDDDSGQEVNNEDFTRLDLASAVASSVSLKHVMRLIHPPTNDSTPAVVSWDAPSPPQSIRASPLIGLTHVSLANPGPAASWVALLAFAAATPTLTHVSLASWPAPNLTPNATAVNAKMSARGSPVVNLAAEDRYAHSIDLDFSAAAAILRRLARRWYSLEYLDVDGCAEWWKALGWGTEKEGIDWAGDWARVRCISMRNMEGSRGVRTSSPFGKSAAAKTFVREFEAYVRKHRGWIDIIKDEDNVV
;
A
#
# COMPACT_ATOMS: atom_id res chain seq x y z
N MET A 1 -7.12 1.60 39.29
CA MET A 1 -5.97 1.78 40.21
C MET A 1 -4.86 0.87 39.75
N VAL A 2 -3.63 1.40 39.68
CA VAL A 2 -2.41 0.65 39.34
C VAL A 2 -2.21 -0.51 40.34
N SER A 3 -1.77 -1.67 39.86
CA SER A 3 -1.48 -2.80 40.74
C SER A 3 -0.32 -2.49 41.68
N ILE A 4 -0.30 -3.09 42.86
CA ILE A 4 0.86 -3.03 43.74
C ILE A 4 1.94 -3.94 43.13
N PRO A 5 3.20 -3.50 43.00
CA PRO A 5 4.28 -4.35 42.50
C PRO A 5 4.50 -5.54 43.44
N ILE A 6 4.48 -6.76 42.89
CA ILE A 6 4.66 -8.01 43.62
C ILE A 6 5.99 -8.64 43.17
N ARG A 7 6.80 -9.09 44.14
CA ARG A 7 8.09 -9.76 43.89
C ARG A 7 7.98 -11.28 44.09
N ARG A 8 7.06 -11.93 43.37
CA ARG A 8 6.73 -13.35 43.56
C ARG A 8 7.91 -14.24 43.19
N PHE A 9 8.48 -14.05 42.01
CA PHE A 9 9.51 -14.93 41.48
C PHE A 9 10.88 -14.64 42.08
N THR A 10 11.16 -13.36 42.38
CA THR A 10 12.34 -12.99 43.15
C THR A 10 12.32 -13.61 44.55
N ASN A 11 11.18 -13.57 45.26
CA ASN A 11 11.06 -14.22 46.57
C ASN A 11 11.17 -15.74 46.45
N LEU A 12 10.55 -16.37 45.44
CA LEU A 12 10.67 -17.81 45.23
C LEU A 12 12.13 -18.26 44.98
N ARG A 13 12.90 -17.47 44.23
CA ARG A 13 14.33 -17.74 44.00
C ARG A 13 15.18 -17.46 45.23
N HIS A 14 14.78 -16.50 46.06
CA HIS A 14 15.41 -16.26 47.36
C HIS A 14 15.20 -17.44 48.32
N ASP A 15 13.96 -17.95 48.41
CA ASP A 15 13.59 -19.06 49.29
C ASP A 15 14.14 -20.41 48.79
N ARG A 16 14.29 -20.58 47.46
CA ARG A 16 14.93 -21.74 46.83
C ARG A 16 16.06 -21.32 45.89
N PRO A 17 17.27 -21.05 46.40
CA PRO A 17 18.40 -20.60 45.58
C PRO A 17 18.85 -21.61 44.50
N ASP A 18 18.53 -22.89 44.71
CA ASP A 18 18.83 -24.02 43.82
C ASP A 18 17.80 -24.21 42.70
N ILE A 19 16.70 -23.45 42.69
CA ILE A 19 15.69 -23.54 41.62
C ILE A 19 16.34 -23.19 40.27
N SER A 20 16.22 -24.10 39.31
CA SER A 20 16.69 -23.84 37.94
C SER A 20 15.81 -22.81 37.25
N ASP A 21 16.35 -22.12 36.24
CA ASP A 21 15.59 -21.16 35.44
C ASP A 21 14.36 -21.78 34.77
N SER A 22 14.45 -23.04 34.32
CA SER A 22 13.32 -23.75 33.72
C SER A 22 12.25 -24.08 34.76
N MET A 23 12.63 -24.56 35.95
CA MET A 23 11.67 -24.83 37.02
C MET A 23 10.98 -23.54 37.49
N LEU A 24 11.71 -22.42 37.53
CA LEU A 24 11.15 -21.12 37.86
C LEU A 24 10.08 -20.68 36.85
N LEU A 25 10.39 -20.74 35.54
CA LEU A 25 9.43 -20.41 34.47
C LEU A 25 8.21 -21.35 34.47
N ASN A 26 8.46 -22.65 34.59
CA ASN A 26 7.42 -23.68 34.56
C ASN A 26 6.49 -23.57 35.79
N SER A 27 6.97 -23.03 36.92
CA SER A 27 6.14 -22.77 38.11
C SER A 27 5.04 -21.72 37.91
N ASN A 28 5.08 -21.00 36.78
CA ASN A 28 4.04 -20.05 36.40
C ASN A 28 2.95 -20.66 35.50
N ASN A 29 3.06 -21.93 35.10
CA ASN A 29 1.96 -22.65 34.46
C ASN A 29 0.77 -22.76 35.43
N GLN A 30 -0.45 -22.62 34.90
CA GLN A 30 -1.67 -22.61 35.74
C GLN A 30 -2.17 -24.02 36.09
N THR A 31 -1.79 -25.02 35.28
CA THR A 31 -2.20 -26.42 35.44
C THR A 31 -0.98 -27.31 35.52
N GLU A 32 -1.12 -28.44 36.22
CA GLU A 32 -0.10 -29.49 36.24
C GLU A 32 -0.06 -30.25 34.92
N PHE A 33 1.09 -30.85 34.61
CA PHE A 33 1.27 -31.65 33.41
C PHE A 33 0.51 -32.97 33.51
N THR A 34 -0.38 -33.24 32.56
CA THR A 34 -1.24 -34.44 32.53
C THR A 34 -0.74 -35.52 31.57
N GLY A 35 0.24 -35.21 30.70
CA GLY A 35 0.68 -36.10 29.62
C GLY A 35 -0.27 -36.15 28.41
N VAL A 36 -1.33 -35.36 28.41
CA VAL A 36 -2.32 -35.27 27.32
C VAL A 36 -2.65 -33.80 27.07
N ALA A 37 -2.69 -33.39 25.80
CA ALA A 37 -3.14 -32.07 25.38
C ALA A 37 -3.96 -32.18 24.09
N ASP A 38 -4.77 -31.18 23.77
CA ASP A 38 -5.39 -31.09 22.44
C ASP A 38 -4.32 -30.77 21.39
N VAL A 39 -3.46 -29.79 21.68
CA VAL A 39 -2.42 -29.32 20.78
C VAL A 39 -1.08 -29.27 21.48
N VAL A 40 -0.06 -29.82 20.83
CA VAL A 40 1.34 -29.71 21.27
C VAL A 40 2.13 -28.84 20.30
N VAL A 41 2.82 -27.85 20.82
CA VAL A 41 3.73 -26.98 20.05
C VAL A 41 5.16 -27.26 20.46
N ALA A 42 5.99 -27.65 19.49
CA ALA A 42 7.40 -27.90 19.70
C ALA A 42 8.23 -26.67 19.34
N GLY A 43 8.74 -25.98 20.35
CA GLY A 43 9.54 -24.75 20.26
C GLY A 43 8.75 -23.52 20.73
N ALA A 44 9.25 -22.84 21.77
CA ALA A 44 8.70 -21.57 22.26
C ALA A 44 9.44 -20.36 21.66
N GLY A 45 9.79 -20.45 20.37
CA GLY A 45 10.20 -19.27 19.61
C GLY A 45 9.00 -18.34 19.37
N ILE A 46 9.29 -17.09 18.98
CA ILE A 46 8.25 -16.06 18.77
C ILE A 46 7.05 -16.55 17.93
N ILE A 47 7.28 -17.25 16.81
CA ILE A 47 6.21 -17.76 15.94
C ILE A 47 5.41 -18.89 16.59
N GLY A 48 6.07 -19.77 17.36
CA GLY A 48 5.39 -20.84 18.11
C GLY A 48 4.46 -20.30 19.20
N LEU A 49 4.92 -19.27 19.91
CA LEU A 49 4.12 -18.57 20.92
C LEU A 49 2.97 -17.77 20.28
N CYS A 50 3.21 -17.08 19.16
CA CYS A 50 2.15 -16.41 18.40
C CYS A 50 1.04 -17.39 17.98
N TYR A 51 1.41 -18.55 17.42
CA TYR A 51 0.45 -19.60 17.06
C TYR A 51 -0.40 -20.05 18.25
N ALA A 52 0.26 -20.38 19.37
CA ALA A 52 -0.43 -20.85 20.56
C ALA A 52 -1.40 -19.80 21.12
N ILE A 53 -0.99 -18.52 21.15
CA ILE A 53 -1.80 -17.40 21.62
C ILE A 53 -2.99 -17.16 20.69
N HIS A 54 -2.78 -17.07 19.37
CA HIS A 54 -3.87 -16.95 18.40
C HIS A 54 -4.88 -18.09 18.56
N LEU A 55 -4.38 -19.34 18.65
CA LEU A 55 -5.25 -20.50 18.79
C LEU A 55 -6.06 -20.47 20.09
N LYS A 56 -5.44 -20.08 21.21
CA LYS A 56 -6.14 -19.96 22.49
C LYS A 56 -7.18 -18.84 22.47
N ASN A 57 -6.91 -17.72 21.80
CA ASN A 57 -7.88 -16.64 21.63
C ASN A 57 -9.07 -17.06 20.76
N ILE A 58 -8.83 -17.82 19.69
CA ILE A 58 -9.89 -18.37 18.81
C ILE A 58 -10.68 -19.47 19.54
N SER A 59 -9.99 -20.35 20.28
CA SER A 59 -10.55 -21.51 20.97
C SER A 59 -10.11 -21.58 22.43
N PRO A 60 -10.75 -20.82 23.34
CA PRO A 60 -10.31 -20.70 24.74
C PRO A 60 -10.34 -22.01 25.53
N HIS A 61 -11.11 -23.00 25.08
CA HIS A 61 -11.29 -24.29 25.75
C HIS A 61 -10.21 -25.32 25.44
N LEU A 62 -9.36 -25.11 24.42
CA LEU A 62 -8.33 -26.08 24.05
C LEU A 62 -7.21 -26.15 25.08
N GLU A 63 -6.75 -27.35 25.38
CA GLU A 63 -5.53 -27.60 26.16
C GLU A 63 -4.31 -27.55 25.22
N ILE A 64 -3.43 -26.56 25.46
CA ILE A 64 -2.27 -26.31 24.61
C ILE A 64 -1.01 -26.39 25.48
N ASP A 65 -0.11 -27.29 25.10
CA ASP A 65 1.20 -27.46 25.73
C ASP A 65 2.32 -27.07 24.74
N VAL A 66 3.16 -26.14 25.15
CA VAL A 66 4.34 -25.67 24.39
C VAL A 66 5.60 -26.18 25.07
N PHE A 67 6.51 -26.81 24.32
CA PHE A 67 7.77 -27.32 24.84
C PHE A 67 8.96 -26.60 24.24
N GLU A 68 9.87 -26.10 25.08
CA GLU A 68 11.09 -25.41 24.69
C GLU A 68 12.32 -26.08 25.28
N LYS A 69 13.27 -26.40 24.38
CA LYS A 69 14.51 -27.08 24.78
C LYS A 69 15.36 -26.21 25.71
N SER A 70 15.39 -24.91 25.48
CA SER A 70 16.21 -23.98 26.27
C SER A 70 15.66 -23.86 27.69
N SER A 71 16.53 -23.79 28.69
CA SER A 71 16.12 -23.63 30.09
C SER A 71 15.42 -22.30 30.37
N SER A 72 15.67 -21.29 29.54
CA SER A 72 15.03 -19.99 29.54
C SER A 72 15.13 -19.37 28.14
N PRO A 73 14.32 -18.35 27.81
CA PRO A 73 14.45 -17.63 26.56
C PRO A 73 15.87 -17.11 26.34
N THR A 74 16.45 -17.45 25.19
CA THR A 74 17.81 -17.01 24.78
C THR A 74 17.73 -15.97 23.67
N GLN A 75 18.84 -15.25 23.44
CA GLN A 75 18.98 -14.39 22.27
C GLN A 75 18.76 -15.17 20.97
N LYS A 76 18.09 -14.50 20.02
CA LYS A 76 17.89 -14.93 18.63
C LYS A 76 18.01 -13.71 17.72
N ILE A 77 18.53 -13.90 16.52
CA ILE A 77 18.50 -12.86 15.48
C ILE A 77 17.09 -12.73 14.87
N GLY A 78 16.79 -11.55 14.31
CA GLY A 78 15.47 -11.17 13.82
C GLY A 78 14.77 -10.30 14.85
N GLU A 79 15.08 -9.00 14.82
CA GLU A 79 14.77 -8.03 15.88
C GLU A 79 13.82 -6.93 15.40
N SER A 80 13.63 -6.77 14.08
CA SER A 80 12.78 -5.73 13.51
C SER A 80 11.39 -6.28 13.18
N THR A 81 10.35 -5.58 13.61
CA THR A 81 8.95 -5.94 13.33
C THR A 81 8.27 -4.92 12.41
N LEU A 82 7.09 -5.24 11.90
CA LEU A 82 6.26 -4.39 11.05
C LEU A 82 4.83 -4.31 11.61
N SER A 83 3.95 -3.62 10.88
CA SER A 83 2.53 -3.43 11.22
C SER A 83 1.81 -4.74 11.54
N SER A 84 2.12 -5.84 10.84
CA SER A 84 1.52 -7.15 11.15
C SER A 84 1.82 -7.60 12.58
N PHE A 85 3.04 -7.44 13.08
CA PHE A 85 3.34 -7.74 14.48
C PHE A 85 2.65 -6.75 15.43
N SER A 86 2.56 -5.46 15.08
CA SER A 86 1.86 -4.46 15.90
C SER A 86 0.35 -4.76 16.03
N ARG A 87 -0.27 -5.30 14.99
CA ARG A 87 -1.65 -5.81 14.99
C ARG A 87 -1.82 -7.03 15.89
N PHE A 88 -0.84 -7.94 15.90
CA PHE A 88 -0.85 -9.07 16.84
C PHE A 88 -0.77 -8.54 18.27
N VAL A 89 0.19 -7.64 18.53
CA VAL A 89 0.36 -7.02 19.85
C VAL A 89 -0.94 -6.40 20.34
N SER A 90 -1.51 -5.49 19.55
CA SER A 90 -2.70 -4.72 19.93
C SER A 90 -3.98 -5.56 19.98
N GLY A 91 -4.07 -6.60 19.15
CA GLY A 91 -5.28 -7.40 18.99
C GLY A 91 -5.36 -8.61 19.92
N ASP A 92 -4.25 -9.29 20.15
CA ASP A 92 -4.22 -10.60 20.83
C ASP A 92 -3.55 -10.58 22.21
N ILE A 93 -2.79 -9.53 22.50
CA ILE A 93 -1.96 -9.44 23.70
C ILE A 93 -2.30 -8.18 24.50
N ILE A 94 -1.71 -7.03 24.15
CA ILE A 94 -1.64 -5.87 25.05
C ILE A 94 -1.68 -4.58 24.24
N PRO A 95 -2.24 -3.48 24.79
CA PRO A 95 -2.17 -2.19 24.10
C PRO A 95 -0.72 -1.79 23.79
N HIS A 96 -0.53 -1.25 22.59
CA HIS A 96 0.78 -0.90 22.03
C HIS A 96 1.70 -0.17 23.02
N ASP A 97 1.16 0.83 23.72
CA ASP A 97 1.92 1.67 24.65
C ASP A 97 2.60 0.87 25.76
N TYR A 98 1.98 -0.21 26.24
CA TYR A 98 2.57 -1.07 27.26
C TYR A 98 3.82 -1.77 26.73
N PHE A 99 3.78 -2.21 25.48
CA PHE A 99 4.87 -2.92 24.85
C PHE A 99 6.11 -2.01 24.67
N LEU A 100 5.90 -0.70 24.45
CA LEU A 100 6.96 0.32 24.40
C LEU A 100 7.72 0.50 25.73
N ARG A 101 7.22 -0.03 26.86
CA ARG A 101 7.99 -0.03 28.11
C ARG A 101 9.16 -1.02 28.06
N LEU A 102 9.04 -2.06 27.25
CA LEU A 102 9.97 -3.19 27.20
C LEU A 102 10.85 -3.17 25.96
N PHE A 103 10.37 -2.61 24.85
CA PHE A 103 11.01 -2.69 23.53
C PHE A 103 11.28 -1.33 22.91
N GLY A 104 12.23 -1.28 21.96
CA GLY A 104 12.56 -0.07 21.24
C GLY A 104 11.46 0.31 20.25
N LEU A 105 11.19 1.61 20.11
CA LEU A 105 10.30 2.12 19.08
C LEU A 105 10.94 1.96 17.70
N LYS A 106 10.14 1.55 16.72
CA LYS A 106 10.44 1.63 15.29
C LYS A 106 9.33 2.41 14.58
N ASP A 107 9.74 3.47 13.90
CA ASP A 107 8.90 4.25 13.00
C ASP A 107 9.45 4.08 11.57
N GLY A 108 8.84 3.17 10.80
CA GLY A 108 9.22 2.94 9.41
C GLY A 108 10.54 2.20 9.15
N LEU A 109 10.95 2.26 7.88
CA LEU A 109 12.15 1.64 7.32
C LEU A 109 12.94 2.72 6.57
N GLN A 110 14.24 2.81 6.83
CA GLN A 110 15.11 3.79 6.19
C GLN A 110 16.17 3.06 5.38
N PHE A 111 16.37 3.47 4.13
CA PHE A 111 17.31 2.84 3.22
C PHE A 111 18.36 3.85 2.75
N TYR A 112 19.59 3.38 2.67
CA TYR A 112 20.74 4.10 2.17
C TYR A 112 21.40 3.25 1.10
N CYS A 113 21.62 3.75 -0.10
CA CYS A 113 22.41 3.05 -1.11
C CYS A 113 23.78 3.68 -1.22
N VAL A 114 24.82 2.87 -1.07
CA VAL A 114 26.21 3.29 -1.21
C VAL A 114 26.66 3.02 -2.65
N ASP A 115 27.32 3.99 -3.28
CA ASP A 115 27.90 3.80 -4.62
C ASP A 115 29.01 2.72 -4.63
N GLU A 116 29.37 2.21 -5.80
CA GLU A 116 30.40 1.16 -5.94
C GLU A 116 31.75 1.54 -5.33
N ARG A 117 32.03 2.85 -5.23
CA ARG A 117 33.27 3.39 -4.64
C ARG A 117 33.19 3.56 -3.13
N GLY A 118 32.00 3.44 -2.54
CA GLY A 118 31.81 3.61 -1.10
C GLY A 118 31.80 5.06 -0.61
N LEU A 119 31.64 6.04 -1.51
CA LEU A 119 31.84 7.47 -1.26
C LEU A 119 30.54 8.29 -1.24
N SER A 120 29.54 7.90 -2.04
CA SER A 120 28.26 8.60 -2.14
C SER A 120 27.12 7.78 -1.54
N VAL A 121 26.10 8.47 -1.01
CA VAL A 121 24.91 7.85 -0.43
C VAL A 121 23.65 8.53 -0.96
N THR A 122 22.70 7.73 -1.45
CA THR A 122 21.31 8.16 -1.63
C THR A 122 20.46 7.60 -0.49
N SER A 123 19.47 8.35 -0.01
CA SER A 123 18.63 7.94 1.10
C SER A 123 17.16 8.02 0.73
N GLU A 124 16.41 6.97 1.03
CA GLU A 124 14.96 6.90 0.89
C GLU A 124 14.37 6.52 2.24
N ASP A 125 13.32 7.23 2.65
CA ASP A 125 12.61 6.96 3.90
C ASP A 125 11.22 6.40 3.59
N ILE A 126 10.90 5.28 4.23
CA ILE A 126 9.55 4.71 4.25
C ILE A 126 8.99 4.98 5.65
N GLY A 127 8.70 6.25 5.90
CA GLY A 127 7.94 6.70 7.07
C GLY A 127 6.45 6.33 6.91
N GLY A 128 5.72 6.24 8.03
CA GLY A 128 4.27 6.03 8.01
C GLY A 128 3.80 4.58 7.85
N LEU A 129 4.69 3.59 7.87
CA LEU A 129 4.32 2.23 8.29
C LEU A 129 4.01 2.31 9.80
N ASP A 130 2.87 1.77 10.25
CA ASP A 130 2.44 1.80 11.67
C ASP A 130 3.61 1.67 12.65
N LEU A 131 3.52 2.38 13.79
CA LEU A 131 4.44 2.22 14.90
C LEU A 131 4.71 0.72 15.12
N SER A 132 5.97 0.36 15.25
CA SER A 132 6.42 -1.02 15.36
C SER A 132 7.57 -1.09 16.35
N PHE A 133 8.16 -2.28 16.50
CA PHE A 133 9.08 -2.53 17.60
C PHE A 133 10.42 -3.08 17.10
N GLN A 134 11.46 -2.72 17.85
CA GLN A 134 12.77 -3.36 17.83
C GLN A 134 12.89 -4.25 19.06
N LEU A 135 12.91 -5.56 18.85
CA LEU A 135 12.81 -6.58 19.89
C LEU A 135 14.18 -7.06 20.34
N ASP A 136 14.43 -7.06 21.65
CA ASP A 136 15.34 -8.04 22.25
C ASP A 136 14.60 -9.38 22.32
N ARG A 137 15.08 -10.36 21.57
CA ARG A 137 14.41 -11.67 21.41
C ARG A 137 14.43 -12.53 22.66
N ARG A 138 15.30 -12.27 23.63
CA ARG A 138 15.18 -12.90 24.96
C ARG A 138 13.96 -12.34 25.70
N MET A 139 13.77 -11.02 25.64
CA MET A 139 12.68 -10.33 26.32
C MET A 139 11.32 -10.58 25.66
N SER A 140 11.23 -10.61 24.32
CA SER A 140 9.96 -10.90 23.64
C SER A 140 9.45 -12.30 23.90
N GLU A 141 10.30 -13.32 23.81
CA GLU A 141 9.90 -14.70 24.10
C GLU A 141 9.54 -14.90 25.57
N LEU A 142 10.22 -14.21 26.50
CA LEU A 142 9.86 -14.22 27.91
C LEU A 142 8.48 -13.59 28.14
N PHE A 143 8.24 -12.42 27.56
CA PHE A 143 6.94 -11.75 27.65
C PHE A 143 5.82 -12.64 27.09
N LEU A 144 6.01 -13.19 25.89
CA LEU A 144 5.01 -14.04 25.24
C LEU A 144 4.78 -15.35 25.99
N THR A 145 5.83 -15.94 26.58
CA THR A 145 5.70 -17.09 27.49
C THR A 145 4.78 -16.75 28.67
N MET A 146 5.05 -15.63 29.35
CA MET A 146 4.27 -15.23 30.52
C MET A 146 2.85 -14.83 30.17
N TRP A 147 2.64 -14.23 28.99
CA TRP A 147 1.30 -13.97 28.47
C TRP A 147 0.54 -15.27 28.19
N ALA A 148 1.17 -16.21 27.47
CA ALA A 148 0.61 -17.51 27.16
C ALA A 148 0.18 -18.25 28.45
N GLN A 149 1.05 -18.28 29.45
CA GLN A 149 0.75 -18.81 30.77
C GLN A 149 -0.43 -18.08 31.44
N LYS A 150 -0.52 -16.75 31.31
CA LYS A 150 -1.61 -15.95 31.88
C LYS A 150 -2.97 -16.22 31.21
N ILE A 151 -3.00 -16.72 29.98
CA ILE A 151 -4.23 -17.10 29.26
C ILE A 151 -4.52 -18.61 29.28
N GLY A 152 -3.76 -19.39 30.06
CA GLY A 152 -4.01 -20.82 30.28
C GLY A 152 -3.41 -21.73 29.20
N ILE A 153 -2.28 -21.35 28.63
CA ILE A 153 -1.39 -22.21 27.83
C ILE A 153 -0.23 -22.64 28.73
N ASN A 154 0.12 -23.93 28.75
CA ASN A 154 1.29 -24.36 29.50
C ASN A 154 2.54 -24.24 28.63
N VAL A 155 3.60 -23.66 29.18
CA VAL A 155 4.90 -23.56 28.50
C VAL A 155 5.95 -24.24 29.37
N TYR A 156 6.60 -25.26 28.83
CA TYR A 156 7.60 -26.07 29.52
C TYR A 156 8.99 -25.81 28.94
N HIS A 157 9.80 -25.04 29.66
CA HIS A 157 11.20 -24.79 29.35
C HIS A 157 12.10 -25.92 29.86
N GLY A 158 13.26 -26.09 29.23
CA GLY A 158 14.22 -27.15 29.53
C GLY A 158 13.82 -28.54 29.01
N VAL A 159 12.88 -28.61 28.07
CA VAL A 159 12.29 -29.86 27.57
C VAL A 159 12.47 -29.94 26.06
N GLY A 160 13.33 -30.87 25.62
CA GLY A 160 13.49 -31.18 24.21
C GLY A 160 12.30 -31.99 23.67
N THR A 161 12.02 -31.85 22.38
CA THR A 161 11.01 -32.66 21.69
C THR A 161 11.64 -33.40 20.52
N ASP A 162 11.28 -34.67 20.36
CA ASP A 162 11.47 -35.43 19.12
C ASP A 162 10.16 -36.12 18.70
N PHE A 163 10.06 -36.44 17.43
CA PHE A 163 8.83 -36.97 16.83
C PHE A 163 9.04 -38.38 16.31
N LYS A 164 8.12 -39.28 16.64
CA LYS A 164 8.04 -40.61 16.02
C LYS A 164 6.91 -40.57 14.99
N VAL A 165 7.31 -40.56 13.71
CA VAL A 165 6.42 -40.66 12.56
C VAL A 165 6.26 -42.14 12.22
N MET A 166 5.03 -42.65 12.08
CA MET A 166 4.83 -44.05 11.72
C MET A 166 5.00 -44.25 10.21
N PRO A 167 5.44 -45.43 9.74
CA PRO A 167 5.72 -45.66 8.31
C PRO A 167 4.51 -45.39 7.38
N GLU A 168 3.30 -45.55 7.89
CA GLU A 168 2.04 -45.28 7.17
C GLU A 168 1.71 -43.78 7.02
N ASP A 169 2.27 -42.91 7.87
CA ASP A 169 2.12 -41.44 7.77
C ASP A 169 3.04 -40.82 6.72
N ALA A 170 4.13 -41.52 6.34
CA ALA A 170 5.14 -41.04 5.41
C ALA A 170 4.75 -41.18 3.93
N PHE A 171 3.74 -42.00 3.61
CA PHE A 171 3.34 -42.31 2.23
C PHE A 171 2.22 -41.42 1.66
N ALA A 172 1.58 -40.61 2.50
CA ALA A 172 0.46 -39.75 2.09
C ALA A 172 0.90 -38.29 1.97
N ILE A 173 1.65 -37.96 0.91
CA ILE A 173 1.61 -36.73 0.10
C ILE A 173 2.71 -36.93 -0.96
N SER A 174 2.39 -37.72 -1.99
CA SER A 174 3.15 -37.69 -3.25
C SER A 174 2.45 -36.68 -4.15
N THR A 175 3.07 -35.52 -4.30
CA THR A 175 2.80 -34.59 -5.39
C THR A 175 3.36 -35.19 -6.67
N ASN A 176 2.51 -35.72 -7.54
CA ASN A 176 2.52 -35.52 -8.99
C ASN A 176 1.61 -36.53 -9.70
N GLY A 177 0.74 -36.02 -10.57
CA GLY A 177 0.05 -36.82 -11.56
C GLY A 177 1.06 -37.42 -12.54
N ALA A 178 1.40 -38.69 -12.36
CA ALA A 178 1.96 -39.52 -13.42
C ALA A 178 0.87 -40.50 -13.86
N LYS A 179 0.40 -40.30 -15.10
CA LYS A 179 -0.26 -41.36 -15.86
C LYS A 179 0.76 -42.48 -16.02
N ASP A 180 0.58 -43.58 -15.32
CA ASP A 180 0.82 -44.92 -15.85
C ASP A 180 0.16 -45.94 -14.93
N GLY A 181 -0.71 -46.76 -15.54
CA GLY A 181 -1.50 -47.74 -14.84
C GLY A 181 -0.65 -48.93 -14.38
N ALA A 182 -0.69 -49.20 -13.08
CA ALA A 182 -0.49 -50.53 -12.54
C ALA A 182 -1.46 -50.70 -11.37
N ALA A 183 -2.35 -51.69 -11.49
CA ALA A 183 -3.39 -52.00 -10.52
C ALA A 183 -2.81 -52.30 -9.14
N ALA A 184 -3.35 -51.66 -8.11
CA ALA A 184 -3.12 -52.04 -6.73
C ALA A 184 -3.75 -53.43 -6.45
N PRO A 185 -3.07 -54.34 -5.73
CA PRO A 185 -3.67 -55.61 -5.35
C PRO A 185 -4.75 -55.38 -4.29
N ASN A 186 -5.88 -56.08 -4.45
CA ASN A 186 -6.95 -56.17 -3.46
C ASN A 186 -6.38 -56.54 -2.08
N GLN A 187 -6.69 -55.74 -1.07
CA GLN A 187 -6.71 -56.21 0.31
C GLN A 187 -8.12 -56.13 0.86
N ASP A 188 -8.60 -57.31 1.23
CA ASP A 188 -9.90 -57.63 1.77
C ASP A 188 -10.17 -56.94 3.11
N SER A 189 -11.47 -56.82 3.35
CA SER A 189 -12.16 -56.49 4.59
C SER A 189 -11.51 -57.06 5.85
N GLY A 190 -11.05 -56.15 6.72
CA GLY A 190 -10.73 -56.40 8.11
C GLY A 190 -11.07 -55.17 8.95
N THR A 191 -11.98 -55.33 9.89
CA THR A 191 -12.38 -54.35 10.91
C THR A 191 -11.19 -53.96 11.80
N ALA A 192 -10.46 -52.91 11.41
CA ALA A 192 -9.54 -52.18 12.28
C ALA A 192 -10.00 -50.71 12.30
N MET A 193 -10.45 -50.24 13.46
CA MET A 193 -10.60 -48.81 13.71
C MET A 193 -9.21 -48.16 13.57
N ASN A 194 -8.94 -47.51 12.44
CA ASN A 194 -7.78 -46.64 12.29
C ASN A 194 -7.97 -45.43 13.19
N TYR A 195 -7.46 -45.50 14.43
CA TYR A 195 -7.21 -44.31 15.23
C TYR A 195 -6.02 -43.59 14.59
N PHE A 196 -6.32 -42.70 13.65
CA PHE A 196 -5.36 -41.75 13.08
C PHE A 196 -4.74 -40.95 14.23
N MET A 197 -3.41 -41.00 14.36
CA MET A 197 -2.71 -40.40 15.49
C MET A 197 -1.77 -39.32 14.96
N ALA A 198 -1.90 -38.10 15.50
CA ALA A 198 -0.84 -37.11 15.37
C ALA A 198 0.52 -37.74 15.75
N PRO A 199 1.64 -37.29 15.16
CA PRO A 199 2.95 -37.85 15.44
C PRO A 199 3.19 -37.95 16.94
N ARG A 200 3.66 -39.10 17.41
CA ARG A 200 3.94 -39.26 18.85
C ARG A 200 5.10 -38.36 19.24
N VAL A 201 4.84 -37.44 20.17
CA VAL A 201 5.85 -36.52 20.68
C VAL A 201 6.56 -37.18 21.86
N SER A 202 7.85 -37.41 21.69
CA SER A 202 8.75 -37.88 22.75
C SER A 202 9.39 -36.67 23.41
N LEU A 203 9.42 -36.68 24.74
CA LEU A 203 9.98 -35.60 25.54
C LEU A 203 11.37 -36.00 26.04
N ASP A 204 12.32 -35.08 25.86
CA ASP A 204 13.67 -35.15 26.42
C ASP A 204 13.76 -34.11 27.55
N ASP A 205 13.24 -34.48 28.71
CA ASP A 205 13.29 -33.67 29.93
C ASP A 205 14.48 -34.12 30.80
N ALA A 206 15.52 -33.29 30.85
CA ALA A 206 16.73 -33.54 31.64
C ALA A 206 16.45 -33.61 33.15
N SER A 207 15.33 -33.05 33.62
CA SER A 207 14.93 -33.13 35.02
C SER A 207 14.16 -34.40 35.38
N HIS A 208 13.76 -35.19 34.36
CA HIS A 208 12.86 -36.35 34.50
C HIS A 208 11.58 -36.05 35.29
N SER A 209 11.18 -34.78 35.36
CA SER A 209 9.99 -34.33 36.09
C SER A 209 8.72 -34.55 35.26
N LEU A 210 8.88 -34.56 33.94
CA LEU A 210 7.85 -34.87 32.96
C LEU A 210 8.01 -36.30 32.46
N GLY A 211 6.89 -36.94 32.10
CA GLY A 211 6.89 -38.26 31.47
C GLY A 211 7.66 -38.28 30.13
N THR A 212 7.87 -39.47 29.56
CA THR A 212 8.68 -39.64 28.34
C THR A 212 7.97 -39.28 27.03
N SER A 213 6.66 -39.04 27.08
CA SER A 213 5.86 -38.68 25.91
C SER A 213 4.60 -37.91 26.28
N VAL A 214 4.10 -37.12 25.33
CA VAL A 214 2.80 -36.44 25.43
C VAL A 214 1.89 -36.89 24.29
N LYS A 215 0.61 -37.14 24.60
CA LYS A 215 -0.41 -37.48 23.60
C LYS A 215 -1.14 -36.21 23.17
N ALA A 216 -1.17 -35.96 21.86
CA ALA A 216 -1.83 -34.79 21.27
C ALA A 216 -2.84 -35.21 20.19
N LYS A 217 -3.86 -34.38 19.95
CA LYS A 217 -4.72 -34.50 18.76
C LYS A 217 -4.08 -33.84 17.54
N LEU A 218 -3.30 -32.79 17.74
CA LEU A 218 -2.53 -32.11 16.70
C LEU A 218 -1.15 -31.66 17.20
N VAL A 219 -0.15 -31.73 16.32
CA VAL A 219 1.23 -31.32 16.62
C VAL A 219 1.66 -30.18 15.71
N CYS A 220 2.22 -29.12 16.29
CA CYS A 220 2.81 -27.99 15.59
C CYS A 220 4.34 -27.99 15.74
N ASP A 221 5.09 -28.16 14.65
CA ASP A 221 6.55 -27.98 14.63
C ASP A 221 6.90 -26.49 14.46
N ALA A 222 7.35 -25.88 15.56
CA ALA A 222 7.89 -24.52 15.61
C ALA A 222 9.39 -24.53 16.02
N THR A 223 10.11 -25.63 15.77
CA THR A 223 11.53 -25.83 16.15
C THR A 223 12.52 -25.00 15.31
N GLY A 224 11.99 -24.19 14.38
CA GLY A 224 12.72 -23.27 13.53
C GLY A 224 13.69 -23.99 12.61
N PHE A 225 14.91 -23.45 12.47
CA PHE A 225 15.93 -24.00 11.59
C PHE A 225 16.35 -25.45 11.90
N SER A 226 15.95 -26.00 13.05
CA SER A 226 16.20 -27.40 13.39
C SER A 226 15.28 -28.37 12.63
N ARG A 227 14.11 -27.91 12.14
CA ARG A 227 13.20 -28.67 11.28
C ARG A 227 12.91 -30.08 11.83
N ARG A 228 12.67 -30.21 13.13
CA ARG A 228 12.71 -31.51 13.82
C ARG A 228 11.67 -32.50 13.29
N LEU A 229 10.51 -32.02 12.85
CA LEU A 229 9.49 -32.84 12.20
C LEU A 229 9.67 -32.83 10.68
N THR A 230 9.77 -31.64 10.07
CA THR A 230 9.80 -31.53 8.59
C THR A 230 11.01 -32.21 7.95
N SER A 231 12.15 -32.29 8.65
CA SER A 231 13.33 -33.05 8.17
C SER A 231 13.10 -34.55 8.04
N LYS A 232 12.10 -35.13 8.72
CA LYS A 232 11.74 -36.55 8.61
C LYS A 232 10.96 -36.86 7.32
N PHE A 233 10.39 -35.84 6.69
CA PHE A 233 9.63 -35.96 5.44
C PHE A 233 10.42 -35.51 4.21
N GLY A 234 11.58 -34.85 4.40
CA GLY A 234 12.45 -34.53 3.28
C GLY A 234 13.61 -33.59 3.63
N ASN A 235 14.64 -33.66 2.79
CA ASN A 235 15.76 -32.73 2.83
C ASN A 235 15.29 -31.30 2.55
N ARG A 236 16.07 -30.31 3.01
CA ARG A 236 15.77 -28.91 2.70
C ARG A 236 15.88 -28.70 1.18
N GLU A 237 14.94 -27.95 0.62
CA GLU A 237 15.03 -27.48 -0.75
C GLU A 237 15.69 -26.10 -0.77
N THR A 238 16.59 -25.91 -1.72
CA THR A 238 17.24 -24.62 -1.96
C THR A 238 16.67 -24.00 -3.22
N PHE A 239 16.44 -22.69 -3.19
CA PHE A 239 16.09 -21.95 -4.40
C PHE A 239 17.27 -21.94 -5.38
N GLY A 240 17.00 -21.94 -6.69
CA GLY A 240 18.03 -21.90 -7.72
C GLY A 240 18.81 -20.57 -7.74
N GLY A 241 20.07 -20.61 -8.17
CA GLY A 241 20.98 -19.44 -8.19
C GLY A 241 21.74 -19.26 -6.88
N TRP A 242 22.13 -18.01 -6.58
CA TRP A 242 22.86 -17.67 -5.37
C TRP A 242 21.99 -17.71 -4.11
N ASN A 243 22.64 -17.80 -2.95
CA ASN A 243 22.03 -17.70 -1.62
C ASN A 243 22.71 -16.57 -0.84
N CYS A 244 22.32 -16.33 0.41
CA CYS A 244 22.94 -15.32 1.26
C CYS A 244 23.56 -15.92 2.52
N ASP A 245 24.67 -15.31 2.91
CA ASP A 245 25.29 -15.46 4.22
C ASP A 245 25.08 -14.18 5.04
N ALA A 246 24.92 -14.32 6.36
CA ALA A 246 24.83 -13.20 7.29
C ALA A 246 25.94 -13.24 8.34
N TYR A 247 26.50 -12.07 8.64
CA TYR A 247 27.55 -11.84 9.63
C TYR A 247 27.17 -10.66 10.50
N TRP A 248 27.17 -10.80 11.83
CA TRP A 248 26.70 -9.71 12.70
C TRP A 248 27.33 -9.71 14.09
N ALA A 249 27.20 -8.57 14.77
CA ALA A 249 27.57 -8.38 16.17
C ALA A 249 26.73 -7.27 16.81
N TYR A 250 26.95 -7.04 18.10
CA TYR A 250 26.24 -6.02 18.88
C TYR A 250 27.18 -4.91 19.31
N PHE A 251 26.67 -3.68 19.32
CA PHE A 251 27.47 -2.48 19.51
C PHE A 251 26.78 -1.52 20.48
N GLN A 252 27.58 -0.73 21.18
CA GLN A 252 27.15 0.45 21.91
C GLN A 252 27.30 1.66 20.99
N GLU A 253 26.26 2.48 20.87
CA GLU A 253 26.38 3.77 20.18
C GLU A 253 27.24 4.73 21.02
N THR A 254 28.29 5.31 20.43
CA THR A 254 29.18 6.29 21.05
C THR A 254 28.67 7.72 20.84
N GLY A 255 29.19 8.69 21.59
CA GLY A 255 28.83 10.10 21.40
C GLY A 255 29.35 10.62 20.06
N VAL A 256 28.46 10.77 19.07
CA VAL A 256 28.81 11.21 17.71
C VAL A 256 28.54 12.70 17.54
N LYS A 257 29.41 13.42 16.83
CA LYS A 257 29.10 14.75 16.34
C LYS A 257 28.11 14.65 15.17
N ALA A 258 27.20 15.62 15.05
CA ALA A 258 26.16 15.58 14.02
C ALA A 258 26.75 15.54 12.59
N GLU A 259 27.91 16.16 12.37
CA GLU A 259 28.59 16.20 11.07
C GLU A 259 29.10 14.85 10.54
N ASP A 260 29.27 13.85 11.42
CA ASP A 260 29.79 12.52 11.03
C ASP A 260 28.66 11.52 10.69
N ARG A 261 27.39 11.93 10.83
CA ARG A 261 26.23 11.07 10.59
C ARG A 261 25.72 11.18 9.15
N LEU A 262 25.13 10.09 8.65
CA LEU A 262 24.36 10.13 7.41
C LEU A 262 23.11 11.01 7.57
N ALA A 263 22.60 11.53 6.45
CA ALA A 263 21.38 12.33 6.46
C ALA A 263 20.23 11.58 7.14
N HIS A 264 19.50 12.26 8.03
CA HIS A 264 18.37 11.72 8.80
C HIS A 264 18.68 10.45 9.62
N TRP A 265 19.94 10.17 9.95
CA TRP A 265 20.33 8.96 10.70
C TRP A 265 19.70 8.83 12.10
N ASN A 266 19.29 9.95 12.71
CA ASN A 266 18.69 9.91 14.05
C ASN A 266 17.22 9.47 14.06
N TYR A 267 16.59 9.36 12.89
CA TYR A 267 15.20 8.92 12.78
C TYR A 267 15.05 7.49 13.33
N PRO A 268 14.04 7.17 14.17
CA PRO A 268 13.93 5.87 14.86
C PRO A 268 13.39 4.74 13.94
N ALA A 269 13.99 4.55 12.78
CA ALA A 269 13.67 3.50 11.82
C ALA A 269 14.63 2.29 11.89
N THR A 270 14.23 1.18 11.28
CA THR A 270 15.21 0.15 10.89
C THR A 270 16.01 0.65 9.70
N LYS A 271 17.32 0.72 9.84
CA LYS A 271 18.21 1.24 8.80
C LYS A 271 18.80 0.13 7.98
N HIS A 272 18.85 0.35 6.67
CA HIS A 272 19.40 -0.57 5.69
C HIS A 272 20.46 0.19 4.90
N ILE A 273 21.70 -0.27 4.92
CA ILE A 273 22.74 0.24 4.03
C ILE A 273 22.99 -0.79 2.94
N CYS A 274 22.54 -0.48 1.73
CA CYS A 274 22.53 -1.32 0.54
C CYS A 274 23.77 -1.06 -0.33
N PHE A 275 24.30 -2.12 -0.92
CA PHE A 275 25.46 -2.12 -1.81
C PHE A 275 25.38 -3.34 -2.76
N PRO A 276 26.17 -3.43 -3.85
CA PRO A 276 25.95 -4.43 -4.91
C PRO A 276 25.91 -5.90 -4.44
N GLU A 277 26.69 -6.25 -3.43
CA GLU A 277 26.84 -7.60 -2.87
C GLU A 277 25.74 -7.94 -1.87
N GLY A 278 24.98 -6.95 -1.40
CA GLY A 278 23.92 -7.14 -0.42
C GLY A 278 23.61 -5.88 0.37
N TRP A 279 23.47 -6.03 1.68
CA TRP A 279 23.08 -4.91 2.53
C TRP A 279 23.44 -5.15 3.99
N GLY A 280 23.39 -4.10 4.80
CA GLY A 280 23.55 -4.15 6.25
C GLY A 280 22.38 -3.56 7.02
N TRP A 281 22.03 -4.17 8.14
CA TRP A 281 21.02 -3.63 9.07
C TRP A 281 21.67 -2.87 10.21
N PHE A 282 20.99 -1.82 10.69
CA PHE A 282 21.28 -1.18 11.97
C PHE A 282 19.96 -1.06 12.75
N ILE A 283 19.87 -1.84 13.83
CA ILE A 283 18.66 -1.95 14.66
C ILE A 283 19.03 -1.55 16.08
N LYS A 284 18.49 -0.41 16.54
CA LYS A 284 18.65 0.06 17.92
C LYS A 284 17.56 -0.56 18.79
N LEU A 285 17.94 -1.29 19.82
CA LEU A 285 17.02 -1.98 20.72
C LEU A 285 17.33 -1.70 22.20
N ILE A 286 16.32 -1.91 23.04
CA ILE A 286 16.46 -1.94 24.50
C ILE A 286 16.81 -3.38 24.87
N SER A 287 17.97 -3.58 25.49
CA SER A 287 18.39 -4.89 25.98
C SER A 287 18.29 -4.97 27.50
N TRP A 288 17.79 -6.12 27.96
CA TRP A 288 17.62 -6.47 29.37
C TRP A 288 18.56 -7.62 29.78
N GLU A 289 19.60 -7.88 28.99
CA GLU A 289 20.46 -9.06 29.13
C GLU A 289 21.08 -9.19 30.54
N LYS A 290 21.45 -8.05 31.13
CA LYS A 290 22.04 -7.97 32.48
C LYS A 290 21.04 -8.18 33.62
N SER A 291 19.75 -8.27 33.33
CA SER A 291 18.71 -8.44 34.36
C SER A 291 18.53 -9.91 34.76
N PRO A 292 18.38 -10.22 36.07
CA PRO A 292 18.04 -11.56 36.54
C PRO A 292 16.67 -12.02 36.03
N LEU A 293 16.56 -13.29 35.66
CA LEU A 293 15.31 -13.86 35.11
C LEU A 293 14.11 -13.69 36.06
N SER A 294 14.28 -13.98 37.36
CA SER A 294 13.21 -13.85 38.36
C SER A 294 12.63 -12.44 38.43
N ASN A 295 13.50 -11.44 38.34
CA ASN A 295 13.12 -10.04 38.43
C ASN A 295 12.41 -9.58 37.15
N LEU A 296 12.88 -10.04 35.99
CA LEU A 296 12.19 -9.81 34.72
C LEU A 296 10.80 -10.43 34.73
N MET A 297 10.64 -11.62 35.31
CA MET A 297 9.33 -12.24 35.44
C MET A 297 8.39 -11.38 36.30
N ASP A 298 8.85 -10.87 37.44
CA ASP A 298 8.03 -9.98 38.28
C ASP A 298 7.67 -8.66 37.56
N LEU A 299 8.62 -8.06 36.83
CA LEU A 299 8.39 -6.86 36.01
C LEU A 299 7.32 -7.12 34.93
N ILE A 300 7.46 -8.21 34.18
CA ILE A 300 6.51 -8.58 33.12
C ILE A 300 5.13 -8.89 33.72
N SER A 301 5.06 -9.62 34.83
CA SER A 301 3.81 -9.88 35.54
C SER A 301 3.10 -8.58 35.90
N TYR A 302 3.84 -7.58 36.39
CA TYR A 302 3.29 -6.27 36.69
C TYR A 302 2.71 -5.56 35.45
N VAL A 303 3.43 -5.57 34.33
CA VAL A 303 2.97 -4.99 33.06
C VAL A 303 1.70 -5.69 32.57
N ILE A 304 1.69 -7.02 32.55
CA ILE A 304 0.55 -7.84 32.13
C ILE A 304 -0.67 -7.61 33.02
N ASP A 305 -0.48 -7.60 34.34
CA ASP A 305 -1.59 -7.44 35.29
C ASP A 305 -2.25 -6.06 35.21
N ASN A 306 -1.46 -5.01 34.97
CA ASN A 306 -2.02 -3.67 34.77
C ASN A 306 -2.78 -3.54 33.45
N ALA A 307 -2.27 -4.14 32.37
CA ALA A 307 -3.00 -4.15 31.11
C ALA A 307 -4.32 -4.92 31.20
N LYS A 308 -4.33 -6.09 31.84
CA LYS A 308 -5.59 -6.84 32.08
C LYS A 308 -6.58 -6.10 32.98
N ARG A 309 -6.12 -5.13 33.77
CA ARG A 309 -6.96 -4.21 34.57
C ARG A 309 -7.40 -2.96 33.81
N ASN A 310 -7.03 -2.83 32.53
CA ASN A 310 -7.30 -1.66 31.69
C ASN A 310 -6.82 -0.35 32.34
N VAL A 311 -5.65 -0.38 32.98
CA VAL A 311 -5.02 0.84 33.49
C VAL A 311 -4.63 1.74 32.30
N ALA A 312 -4.78 3.06 32.43
CA ALA A 312 -4.40 3.96 31.35
C ALA A 312 -2.89 3.90 31.14
N ALA A 313 -2.42 3.92 29.88
CA ALA A 313 -1.00 3.83 29.60
C ALA A 313 -0.18 4.98 30.22
N CYS A 314 -0.77 6.16 30.38
CA CYS A 314 -0.14 7.29 31.08
C CYS A 314 0.14 7.03 32.57
N ASP A 315 -0.59 6.10 33.20
CA ASP A 315 -0.40 5.73 34.60
C ASP A 315 0.62 4.59 34.77
N ILE A 316 1.11 4.00 33.67
CA ILE A 316 2.12 2.94 33.71
C ILE A 316 3.52 3.55 33.79
N PRO A 317 4.34 3.14 34.79
CA PRO A 317 5.70 3.64 34.94
C PRO A 317 6.54 3.51 33.67
N SER A 318 7.46 4.46 33.46
CA SER A 318 8.39 4.43 32.33
C SER A 318 9.36 3.26 32.44
N THR A 319 10.03 2.91 31.34
CA THR A 319 11.11 1.89 31.32
C THR A 319 12.14 2.09 32.42
N LYS A 320 12.55 3.35 32.65
CA LYS A 320 13.50 3.71 33.72
C LYS A 320 12.95 3.40 35.11
N VAL A 321 11.70 3.79 35.38
CA VAL A 321 11.10 3.55 36.69
C VAL A 321 10.85 2.06 36.91
N LEU A 322 10.41 1.31 35.88
CA LEU A 322 10.26 -0.15 35.96
C LEU A 322 11.59 -0.85 36.25
N SER A 323 12.67 -0.40 35.62
CA SER A 323 14.03 -0.88 35.86
C SER A 323 14.43 -0.73 37.33
N GLU A 324 14.22 0.46 37.91
CA GLU A 324 14.50 0.75 39.32
C GLU A 324 13.56 -0.02 40.27
N MET A 325 12.27 -0.14 39.94
CA MET A 325 11.28 -0.82 40.76
C MET A 325 11.53 -2.31 40.95
N PHE A 326 12.08 -2.99 39.93
CA PHE A 326 12.28 -4.44 39.91
C PHE A 326 13.75 -4.85 39.92
N ASP A 327 14.68 -3.91 40.04
CA ASP A 327 16.14 -4.16 39.96
C ASP A 327 16.53 -4.86 38.64
N CYS A 328 15.97 -4.37 37.54
CA CYS A 328 16.19 -4.90 36.19
C CYS A 328 16.99 -3.89 35.36
N PRO A 329 18.33 -3.91 35.38
CA PRO A 329 19.12 -3.00 34.54
C PRO A 329 18.87 -3.24 33.05
N TYR A 330 18.74 -2.15 32.30
CA TYR A 330 18.63 -2.15 30.84
C TYR A 330 19.66 -1.21 30.22
N GLU A 331 19.96 -1.45 28.94
CA GLU A 331 20.81 -0.57 28.15
C GLU A 331 20.35 -0.52 26.68
N PHE A 332 20.70 0.57 25.99
CA PHE A 332 20.47 0.67 24.55
C PHE A 332 21.65 0.10 23.80
N ILE A 333 21.41 -0.91 22.98
CA ILE A 333 22.42 -1.51 22.09
C ILE A 333 21.95 -1.40 20.64
N THR A 334 22.90 -1.56 19.71
CA THR A 334 22.63 -1.61 18.28
C THR A 334 23.11 -2.95 17.73
N SER A 335 22.16 -3.70 17.14
CA SER A 335 22.46 -4.87 16.31
C SER A 335 22.88 -4.40 14.93
N ILE A 336 24.08 -4.81 14.50
CA ILE A 336 24.64 -4.45 13.19
C ILE A 336 25.09 -5.73 12.50
N GLY A 337 24.65 -5.93 11.27
CA GLY A 337 25.06 -7.08 10.48
C GLY A 337 24.94 -6.89 8.99
N TRP A 338 25.67 -7.72 8.25
CA TRP A 338 25.68 -7.77 6.79
C TRP A 338 24.99 -9.04 6.32
N ALA A 339 24.07 -8.91 5.38
CA ALA A 339 23.46 -10.02 4.66
C ALA A 339 23.88 -9.92 3.18
N VAL A 340 24.83 -10.76 2.80
CA VAL A 340 25.52 -10.67 1.50
C VAL A 340 25.37 -11.97 0.73
N ARG A 341 25.43 -11.88 -0.60
CA ARG A 341 25.34 -13.05 -1.46
C ARG A 341 26.55 -13.96 -1.23
N ASN A 342 26.34 -15.27 -1.29
CA ASN A 342 27.34 -16.28 -1.00
C ASN A 342 28.23 -16.63 -2.20
N ASP A 343 27.98 -16.01 -3.35
CA ASP A 343 28.81 -16.04 -4.55
C ASP A 343 29.81 -14.88 -4.62
N HIS A 344 29.86 -14.02 -3.59
CA HIS A 344 30.89 -12.99 -3.46
C HIS A 344 32.27 -13.61 -3.25
N GLU A 345 33.23 -13.23 -4.09
CA GLU A 345 34.62 -13.67 -3.99
C GLU A 345 35.40 -12.82 -2.96
N PHE A 346 35.85 -13.47 -1.88
CA PHE A 346 36.69 -12.82 -0.88
C PHE A 346 38.18 -12.88 -1.29
N PRO A 347 39.00 -11.89 -0.89
CA PRO A 347 40.45 -11.95 -1.09
C PRO A 347 41.08 -13.18 -0.41
N ASP A 348 42.21 -13.67 -0.95
CA ASP A 348 42.91 -14.85 -0.42
C ASP A 348 43.38 -14.67 1.03
N ASN A 349 43.82 -13.46 1.39
CA ASN A 349 44.29 -13.14 2.73
C ASN A 349 43.25 -12.35 3.54
N LEU A 350 42.37 -13.07 4.24
CA LEU A 350 41.41 -12.48 5.18
C LEU A 350 41.93 -12.34 6.62
N GLU A 351 43.15 -12.77 6.92
CA GLU A 351 43.64 -12.85 8.31
C GLU A 351 43.82 -11.47 8.96
N GLU A 352 44.09 -10.43 8.16
CA GLU A 352 44.22 -9.05 8.64
C GLU A 352 42.91 -8.43 9.15
N TYR A 353 41.76 -9.07 8.88
CA TYR A 353 40.43 -8.56 9.23
C TYR A 353 39.89 -9.13 10.55
N GLY A 354 40.55 -10.09 11.17
CA GLY A 354 40.09 -10.65 12.45
C GLY A 354 40.60 -12.06 12.75
N ALA A 355 40.26 -12.56 13.94
CA ALA A 355 40.67 -13.87 14.41
C ALA A 355 39.76 -15.00 13.91
N THR A 356 38.44 -14.76 13.82
CA THR A 356 37.46 -15.77 13.40
C THR A 356 36.90 -15.47 12.01
N GLU A 357 36.36 -16.48 11.32
CA GLU A 357 35.71 -16.26 10.01
C GLU A 357 34.63 -15.17 10.07
N SER A 358 33.79 -15.18 11.11
CA SER A 358 32.70 -14.22 11.25
C SER A 358 33.20 -12.79 11.44
N GLU A 359 34.25 -12.60 12.25
CA GLU A 359 34.89 -11.30 12.44
C GLU A 359 35.59 -10.84 11.16
N ARG A 360 36.37 -11.72 10.52
CA ARG A 360 37.10 -11.40 9.28
C ARG A 360 36.17 -10.89 8.18
N LYS A 361 35.08 -11.63 7.92
CA LYS A 361 34.12 -11.25 6.87
C LYS A 361 33.30 -10.02 7.26
N PHE A 362 32.95 -9.86 8.54
CA PHE A 362 32.29 -8.66 9.02
C PHE A 362 33.17 -7.41 8.83
N THR A 363 34.42 -7.48 9.28
CA THR A 363 35.38 -6.38 9.20
C THR A 363 35.78 -6.08 7.75
N TYR A 364 35.85 -7.10 6.89
CA TYR A 364 36.07 -6.92 5.45
C TYR A 364 35.00 -6.00 4.83
N PHE A 365 33.72 -6.29 5.00
CA PHE A 365 32.66 -5.44 4.44
C PHE A 365 32.62 -4.05 5.08
N LYS A 366 32.90 -3.94 6.38
CA LYS A 366 33.07 -2.64 7.05
C LYS A 366 34.15 -1.79 6.34
N ARG A 367 35.34 -2.36 6.08
CA ARG A 367 36.48 -1.65 5.49
C ARG A 367 36.37 -1.44 3.98
N LYS A 368 35.60 -2.30 3.29
CA LYS A 368 35.43 -2.22 1.83
C LYS A 368 34.77 -0.89 1.39
N TYR A 369 33.87 -0.33 2.20
CA TYR A 369 33.19 0.92 1.89
C TYR A 369 33.62 2.02 2.88
N PRO A 370 34.34 3.08 2.44
CA PRO A 370 34.81 4.15 3.33
C PRO A 370 33.69 4.82 4.14
N THR A 371 32.48 4.89 3.59
CA THR A 371 31.31 5.40 4.32
C THR A 371 30.90 4.50 5.49
N LEU A 372 30.94 3.17 5.31
CA LEU A 372 30.66 2.23 6.39
C LEU A 372 31.75 2.26 7.46
N GLU A 373 33.03 2.25 7.04
CA GLU A 373 34.17 2.30 7.96
C GLU A 373 34.09 3.53 8.86
N ARG A 374 33.95 4.73 8.25
CA ARG A 374 33.81 6.00 8.96
C ARG A 374 32.60 6.03 9.89
N LEU A 375 31.43 5.60 9.40
CA LEU A 375 30.21 5.55 10.23
C LEU A 375 30.43 4.65 11.45
N MET A 376 30.98 3.46 11.23
CA MET A 376 31.19 2.48 12.29
C MET A 376 32.25 2.91 13.30
N ASP A 377 33.41 3.39 12.84
CA ASP A 377 34.51 3.80 13.73
C ASP A 377 34.18 5.03 14.56
N ASN A 378 33.38 5.96 14.02
CA ASN A 378 33.01 7.17 14.74
C ASN A 378 31.82 6.97 15.69
N SER A 379 30.94 6.00 15.40
CA SER A 379 29.62 5.94 16.04
C SER A 379 29.34 4.68 16.87
N TYR A 380 30.17 3.64 16.77
CA TYR A 380 29.85 2.34 17.37
C TYR A 380 31.06 1.67 18.02
N ALA A 381 30.92 1.31 19.29
CA ALA A 381 31.88 0.48 20.01
C ALA A 381 31.36 -0.96 20.11
N ILE A 382 32.19 -1.94 19.75
CA ILE A 382 31.82 -3.36 19.82
C ILE A 382 31.52 -3.79 21.27
N LEU A 383 30.46 -4.58 21.47
CA LEU A 383 30.14 -5.21 22.76
C LEU A 383 30.64 -6.66 22.76
N PRO A 384 31.79 -6.95 23.41
CA PRO A 384 32.37 -8.28 23.39
C PRO A 384 31.52 -9.27 24.17
N ASN A 385 31.25 -10.44 23.58
CA ASN A 385 30.58 -11.56 24.26
C ASN A 385 29.24 -11.19 24.93
N TYR A 386 28.49 -10.25 24.34
CA TYR A 386 27.33 -9.65 24.98
C TYR A 386 26.21 -10.67 25.28
N TYR A 387 25.84 -11.51 24.31
CA TYR A 387 24.83 -12.57 24.47
C TYR A 387 25.46 -13.97 24.66
N GLY A 388 26.63 -14.05 25.30
CA GLY A 388 27.32 -15.30 25.59
C GLY A 388 28.74 -15.34 25.04
N ARG A 389 29.28 -16.54 24.79
CA ARG A 389 30.74 -16.73 24.58
C ARG A 389 31.30 -16.23 23.23
N LYS A 390 30.48 -15.65 22.37
CA LYS A 390 30.89 -15.20 21.02
C LYS A 390 30.51 -13.74 20.82
N THR A 391 31.43 -12.97 20.24
CA THR A 391 31.18 -11.57 19.83
C THR A 391 30.55 -11.49 18.44
N TYR A 392 31.13 -12.20 17.47
CA TYR A 392 30.68 -12.20 16.07
C TYR A 392 29.96 -13.50 15.71
N PHE A 393 28.81 -13.35 15.05
CA PHE A 393 27.95 -14.44 14.64
C PHE A 393 27.97 -14.61 13.11
N VAL A 394 27.65 -15.82 12.65
CA VAL A 394 27.55 -16.14 11.23
C VAL A 394 26.41 -17.13 10.99
N ARG A 395 25.72 -16.96 9.86
CA ARG A 395 24.82 -17.96 9.31
C ARG A 395 24.98 -18.02 7.80
N LYS A 396 25.22 -19.22 7.27
CA LYS A 396 25.45 -19.44 5.84
C LYS A 396 24.25 -20.08 5.16
N SER A 397 24.10 -19.81 3.86
CA SER A 397 23.04 -20.37 3.01
C SER A 397 21.67 -20.27 3.67
N MET A 398 21.26 -19.04 3.98
CA MET A 398 20.08 -18.76 4.77
C MET A 398 18.77 -19.22 4.13
N ALA A 399 18.62 -19.06 2.81
CA ALA A 399 17.37 -19.32 2.12
C ALA A 399 17.15 -20.82 1.89
N PHE A 400 16.02 -21.34 2.35
CA PHE A 400 15.58 -22.71 2.13
C PHE A 400 14.07 -22.85 2.33
N GLN A 401 13.54 -23.97 1.90
CA GLN A 401 12.16 -24.38 2.12
C GLN A 401 12.08 -25.85 2.51
N SER A 402 11.10 -26.22 3.33
CA SER A 402 10.78 -27.61 3.63
C SER A 402 9.80 -28.14 2.57
N PRO A 403 10.06 -29.33 1.98
CA PRO A 403 9.20 -29.89 0.94
C PRO A 403 7.80 -30.24 1.47
N VAL A 404 7.72 -30.70 2.73
CA VAL A 404 6.46 -31.03 3.40
C VAL A 404 6.38 -30.23 4.69
N VAL A 405 5.30 -29.47 4.84
CA VAL A 405 5.06 -28.57 5.99
C VAL A 405 3.74 -28.83 6.70
N ALA A 406 2.90 -29.73 6.18
CA ALA A 406 1.72 -30.21 6.89
C ALA A 406 1.37 -31.63 6.45
N GLY A 407 0.69 -32.33 7.36
CA GLY A 407 0.12 -33.66 7.13
C GLY A 407 -1.04 -33.92 8.08
N GLU A 408 -1.57 -35.14 8.05
CA GLU A 408 -2.67 -35.52 8.93
C GLU A 408 -2.23 -35.41 10.40
N GLY A 409 -2.92 -34.56 11.18
CA GLY A 409 -2.61 -34.34 12.59
C GLY A 409 -1.35 -33.52 12.88
N TRP A 410 -0.70 -32.90 11.89
CA TRP A 410 0.45 -32.01 12.15
C TRP A 410 0.66 -30.91 11.11
N LEU A 411 1.32 -29.83 11.53
CA LEU A 411 1.78 -28.73 10.67
C LEU A 411 3.09 -28.14 11.19
N ALA A 412 3.80 -27.39 10.34
CA ALA A 412 5.05 -26.72 10.68
C ALA A 412 4.98 -25.23 10.35
N ILE A 413 5.45 -24.39 11.26
CA ILE A 413 5.34 -22.93 11.12
C ILE A 413 6.68 -22.23 11.24
N GLY A 414 6.74 -21.00 10.74
CA GLY A 414 7.95 -20.17 10.73
C GLY A 414 9.13 -20.89 10.08
N ASN A 415 10.30 -20.78 10.71
CA ASN A 415 11.54 -21.32 10.13
C ASN A 415 11.60 -22.86 10.08
N SER A 416 10.65 -23.60 10.68
CA SER A 416 10.54 -25.05 10.44
C SER A 416 10.06 -25.37 9.02
N ALA A 417 9.32 -24.44 8.42
CA ALA A 417 8.71 -24.59 7.11
C ALA A 417 9.51 -23.87 6.00
N GLY A 418 10.17 -22.76 6.30
CA GLY A 418 11.12 -22.12 5.38
C GLY A 418 11.64 -20.78 5.88
N PHE A 419 12.69 -20.27 5.24
CA PHE A 419 13.24 -18.94 5.48
C PHE A 419 13.89 -18.39 4.20
N THR A 420 13.93 -17.07 4.02
CA THR A 420 14.60 -16.42 2.89
C THR A 420 15.76 -15.55 3.36
N ASN A 421 15.46 -14.33 3.84
CA ASN A 421 16.45 -13.31 4.17
C ASN A 421 15.91 -12.38 5.28
N PRO A 422 16.79 -11.73 6.07
CA PRO A 422 16.36 -10.69 7.02
C PRO A 422 15.76 -9.43 6.37
N LEU A 423 15.97 -9.19 5.07
CA LEU A 423 15.54 -7.97 4.38
C LEU A 423 14.02 -7.85 4.41
N ILE A 424 13.50 -6.71 4.87
CA ILE A 424 12.05 -6.46 5.07
C ILE A 424 11.43 -7.38 6.14
N SER A 425 12.27 -8.06 6.94
CA SER A 425 11.88 -8.80 8.14
C SER A 425 10.76 -9.86 7.96
N PRO A 426 10.71 -10.64 6.86
CA PRO A 426 9.61 -11.58 6.61
C PRO A 426 9.53 -12.72 7.63
N GLY A 427 10.66 -13.11 8.23
CA GLY A 427 10.72 -14.24 9.17
C GLY A 427 9.76 -14.11 10.37
N ILE A 428 9.54 -12.89 10.87
CA ILE A 428 8.52 -12.61 11.89
C ILE A 428 7.21 -12.18 11.21
N ASN A 429 7.28 -11.22 10.29
CA ASN A 429 6.10 -10.47 9.86
C ASN A 429 5.22 -11.20 8.84
N ALA A 430 5.78 -12.07 7.98
CA ALA A 430 5.01 -13.08 7.24
C ALA A 430 4.76 -14.32 8.10
N GLY A 431 5.74 -14.70 8.92
CA GLY A 431 5.65 -15.87 9.80
C GLY A 431 4.44 -15.83 10.74
N ILE A 432 4.07 -14.64 11.23
CA ILE A 432 2.90 -14.47 12.10
C ILE A 432 1.57 -14.62 11.34
N GLY A 433 1.49 -14.16 10.09
CA GLY A 433 0.35 -14.44 9.22
C GLY A 433 0.20 -15.93 8.96
N GLY A 434 1.31 -16.64 8.73
CA GLY A 434 1.34 -18.10 8.65
C GLY A 434 0.91 -18.80 9.95
N ALA A 435 1.32 -18.29 11.11
CA ALA A 435 0.90 -18.80 12.42
C ALA A 435 -0.60 -18.58 12.66
N PHE A 436 -1.13 -17.41 12.29
CA PHE A 436 -2.56 -17.11 12.38
C PHE A 436 -3.37 -18.06 11.49
N TYR A 437 -2.94 -18.28 10.24
CA TYR A 437 -3.60 -19.23 9.34
C TYR A 437 -3.57 -20.66 9.88
N ALA A 438 -2.42 -21.10 10.41
CA ALA A 438 -2.30 -22.40 11.06
C ALA A 438 -3.25 -22.54 12.26
N ALA A 439 -3.42 -21.48 13.06
CA ALA A 439 -4.35 -21.47 14.19
C ALA A 439 -5.82 -21.58 13.74
N MET A 440 -6.21 -20.86 12.69
CA MET A 440 -7.56 -20.97 12.10
C MET A 440 -7.85 -22.39 11.60
N LEU A 441 -6.90 -23.00 10.88
CA LEU A 441 -7.04 -24.37 10.39
C LEU A 441 -7.07 -25.39 11.54
N THR A 442 -6.27 -25.17 12.59
CA THR A 442 -6.29 -26.02 13.78
C THR A 442 -7.65 -25.96 14.47
N HIS A 443 -8.25 -24.78 14.58
CA HIS A 443 -9.61 -24.62 15.08
C HIS A 443 -10.63 -25.38 14.21
N GLU A 444 -10.59 -25.24 12.88
CA GLU A 444 -11.49 -25.96 11.96
C GLU A 444 -11.39 -27.48 12.16
N ILE A 445 -10.16 -28.01 12.31
CA ILE A 445 -9.90 -29.44 12.54
C ILE A 445 -10.51 -29.93 13.85
N LEU A 446 -10.29 -29.20 14.94
CA LEU A 446 -10.69 -29.64 16.29
C LEU A 446 -12.15 -29.35 16.62
N ALA A 447 -12.79 -28.40 15.92
CA ALA A 447 -14.22 -28.12 16.01
C ALA A 447 -15.07 -29.10 15.17
N ALA A 448 -14.45 -29.86 14.27
CA ALA A 448 -15.16 -30.80 13.40
C ALA A 448 -15.79 -31.98 14.17
N PRO A 449 -17.00 -32.45 13.79
CA PRO A 449 -17.53 -33.72 14.27
C PRO A 449 -16.59 -34.89 13.99
N GLU A 450 -16.53 -35.88 14.90
CA GLU A 450 -15.60 -37.03 14.79
C GLU A 450 -15.68 -37.75 13.43
N GLY A 451 -16.87 -37.86 12.84
CA GLY A 451 -17.09 -38.53 11.55
C GLY A 451 -16.56 -37.78 10.31
N SER A 452 -16.28 -36.47 10.41
CA SER A 452 -15.75 -35.65 9.31
C SER A 452 -14.33 -35.11 9.56
N SER A 453 -13.79 -35.33 10.75
CA SER A 453 -12.49 -34.78 11.18
C SER A 453 -11.35 -35.17 10.23
N TRP A 454 -11.31 -36.41 9.72
CA TRP A 454 -10.28 -36.85 8.78
C TRP A 454 -10.28 -36.06 7.46
N ALA A 455 -11.45 -35.91 6.83
CA ALA A 455 -11.56 -35.20 5.56
C ALA A 455 -11.15 -33.72 5.72
N ILE A 456 -11.47 -33.13 6.88
CA ILE A 456 -11.08 -31.77 7.23
C ILE A 456 -9.58 -31.68 7.50
N MET A 457 -8.99 -32.59 8.28
CA MET A 457 -7.53 -32.64 8.49
C MET A 457 -6.76 -32.68 7.17
N LYS A 458 -7.15 -33.57 6.26
CA LYS A 458 -6.51 -33.67 4.94
C LYS A 458 -6.68 -32.41 4.10
N LYS A 459 -7.89 -31.83 4.09
CA LYS A 459 -8.17 -30.56 3.40
C LYS A 459 -7.31 -29.42 3.97
N SER A 460 -7.27 -29.26 5.28
CA SER A 460 -6.52 -28.22 5.98
C SER A 460 -5.01 -28.39 5.80
N ALA A 461 -4.49 -29.62 5.86
CA ALA A 461 -3.08 -29.92 5.59
C ALA A 461 -2.70 -29.53 4.15
N ASN A 462 -3.52 -29.91 3.15
CA ASN A 462 -3.29 -29.52 1.76
C ASN A 462 -3.35 -28.00 1.57
N ALA A 463 -4.31 -27.33 2.22
CA ALA A 463 -4.45 -25.88 2.14
C ALA A 463 -3.26 -25.15 2.76
N PHE A 464 -2.74 -25.63 3.89
CA PHE A 464 -1.57 -25.06 4.55
C PHE A 464 -0.28 -25.35 3.77
N GLN A 465 -0.13 -26.56 3.24
CA GLN A 465 0.96 -26.94 2.33
C GLN A 465 0.98 -25.98 1.13
N ALA A 466 -0.13 -25.82 0.41
CA ALA A 466 -0.20 -24.94 -0.75
C ALA A 466 0.10 -23.47 -0.40
N TYR A 467 -0.44 -22.98 0.71
CA TYR A 467 -0.19 -21.62 1.18
C TYR A 467 1.30 -21.37 1.47
N HIS A 468 1.93 -22.22 2.28
CA HIS A 468 3.30 -21.96 2.70
C HIS A 468 4.31 -22.34 1.61
N HIS A 469 4.15 -23.51 1.01
CA HIS A 469 5.09 -24.09 0.05
C HIS A 469 4.98 -23.44 -1.33
N ASP A 470 3.76 -23.31 -1.87
CA ASP A 470 3.58 -22.91 -3.27
C ASP A 470 3.33 -21.40 -3.42
N PHE A 471 2.83 -20.75 -2.37
CA PHE A 471 2.51 -19.33 -2.39
C PHE A 471 3.54 -18.48 -1.62
N MET A 472 3.68 -18.65 -0.31
CA MET A 472 4.44 -17.73 0.54
C MET A 472 5.94 -17.74 0.24
N MET A 473 6.57 -18.91 0.25
CA MET A 473 8.03 -19.03 0.17
C MET A 473 8.62 -18.64 -1.20
N PRO A 474 8.10 -19.10 -2.35
CA PRO A 474 8.61 -18.69 -3.67
C PRO A 474 8.50 -17.18 -3.90
N ARG A 475 7.41 -16.57 -3.42
CA ARG A 475 7.16 -15.12 -3.55
C ARG A 475 8.12 -14.29 -2.70
N LEU A 476 8.38 -14.71 -1.47
CA LEU A 476 9.40 -14.09 -0.62
C LEU A 476 10.80 -14.21 -1.22
N ASN A 477 11.10 -15.35 -1.86
CA ASN A 477 12.38 -15.54 -2.54
C ASN A 477 12.51 -14.63 -3.76
N GLN A 478 11.45 -14.52 -4.59
CA GLN A 478 11.41 -13.60 -5.73
C GLN A 478 11.59 -12.14 -5.29
N MET A 479 10.91 -11.72 -4.22
CA MET A 479 11.09 -10.39 -3.62
C MET A 479 12.54 -10.16 -3.24
N ASN A 480 13.16 -11.09 -2.48
CA ASN A 480 14.54 -10.96 -2.05
C ASN A 480 15.50 -10.80 -3.25
N ARG A 481 15.36 -11.62 -4.28
CA ARG A 481 16.20 -11.54 -5.48
C ARG A 481 16.04 -10.22 -6.23
N CYS A 482 14.81 -9.71 -6.33
CA CYS A 482 14.54 -8.44 -6.98
C CYS A 482 15.29 -7.31 -6.27
N TRP A 483 15.19 -7.24 -4.94
CA TRP A 483 15.85 -6.21 -4.14
C TRP A 483 17.37 -6.27 -4.27
N TYR A 484 17.97 -7.45 -4.12
CA TYR A 484 19.42 -7.63 -4.24
C TYR A 484 19.94 -7.24 -5.63
N ASN A 485 19.19 -7.52 -6.70
CA ASN A 485 19.57 -7.07 -8.04
C ASN A 485 19.47 -5.55 -8.21
N MET A 486 18.49 -4.91 -7.57
CA MET A 486 18.31 -3.45 -7.62
C MET A 486 19.32 -2.69 -6.75
N PHE A 487 20.00 -3.34 -5.80
CA PHE A 487 21.09 -2.72 -5.03
C PHE A 487 22.40 -2.52 -5.82
N ARG A 488 22.49 -3.09 -7.03
CA ARG A 488 23.70 -3.03 -7.87
C ARG A 488 23.93 -1.66 -8.54
N ASP A 489 22.92 -0.80 -8.60
CA ASP A 489 23.02 0.54 -9.18
C ASP A 489 22.11 1.51 -8.40
N HIS A 490 22.60 2.70 -8.07
CA HIS A 490 21.86 3.67 -7.26
C HIS A 490 20.55 4.14 -7.94
N ARG A 491 20.51 4.18 -9.27
CA ARG A 491 19.32 4.57 -10.04
C ARG A 491 18.25 3.50 -10.01
N LEU A 492 18.66 2.23 -9.96
CA LEU A 492 17.75 1.11 -9.73
C LEU A 492 17.22 1.16 -8.30
N PHE A 493 18.08 1.44 -7.32
CA PHE A 493 17.66 1.61 -5.94
C PHE A 493 16.64 2.75 -5.76
N GLU A 494 16.86 3.91 -6.38
CA GLU A 494 15.90 5.03 -6.39
C GLU A 494 14.52 4.61 -6.95
N ALA A 495 14.51 3.69 -7.92
CA ALA A 495 13.28 3.15 -8.49
C ALA A 495 12.63 2.04 -7.63
N LEU A 496 13.42 1.31 -6.83
CA LEU A 496 12.98 0.17 -6.01
C LEU A 496 11.93 0.58 -4.98
N ILE A 497 12.26 1.58 -4.15
CA ILE A 497 11.46 1.92 -2.97
C ILE A 497 10.06 2.44 -3.38
N PRO A 498 9.92 3.39 -4.31
CA PRO A 498 8.60 3.84 -4.78
C PRO A 498 7.82 2.72 -5.46
N SER A 499 8.49 1.83 -6.20
CA SER A 499 7.81 0.69 -6.85
C SER A 499 7.28 -0.29 -5.82
N PHE A 500 8.11 -0.69 -4.84
CA PHE A 500 7.66 -1.59 -3.78
C PHE A 500 6.50 -0.99 -2.98
N TRP A 501 6.51 0.31 -2.71
CA TRP A 501 5.37 0.98 -2.09
C TRP A 501 4.11 0.90 -2.96
N ALA A 502 4.24 1.25 -4.23
CA ALA A 502 3.13 1.31 -5.19
C ALA A 502 2.42 -0.02 -5.38
N VAL A 503 3.15 -1.14 -5.35
CA VAL A 503 2.59 -2.47 -5.69
C VAL A 503 2.65 -3.49 -4.56
N GLY A 504 3.55 -3.35 -3.59
CA GLY A 504 3.73 -4.27 -2.46
C GLY A 504 3.04 -3.83 -1.17
N VAL A 505 2.73 -2.55 -1.00
CA VAL A 505 2.14 -2.03 0.25
C VAL A 505 0.63 -1.75 0.12
N GLN A 506 0.04 -1.96 -1.06
CA GLN A 506 -1.37 -1.71 -1.41
C GLN A 506 -2.41 -2.32 -0.45
N GLU A 507 -2.05 -3.36 0.32
CA GLU A 507 -2.98 -4.08 1.19
C GLU A 507 -3.03 -3.58 2.65
N ILE A 508 -2.13 -2.72 3.12
CA ILE A 508 -2.08 -2.35 4.55
C ILE A 508 -3.16 -1.33 4.94
N ASP A 509 -3.63 -0.52 4.00
CA ASP A 509 -4.41 0.70 4.30
C ASP A 509 -5.86 0.45 4.77
N TYR A 510 -6.46 -0.70 4.46
CA TYR A 510 -7.78 -1.08 4.99
C TYR A 510 -7.68 -1.91 6.28
N LEU A 511 -6.46 -2.22 6.73
CA LEU A 511 -6.16 -3.11 7.85
C LEU A 511 -5.68 -2.38 9.11
N TYR A 512 -5.93 -1.07 9.25
CA TYR A 512 -5.82 -0.33 10.52
C TYR A 512 -6.87 -0.78 11.57
N GLY A 513 -7.37 -2.01 11.50
CA GLY A 513 -8.04 -2.65 12.61
C GLY A 513 -7.05 -2.95 13.74
N ALA A 514 -7.56 -3.08 14.97
CA ALA A 514 -6.72 -3.46 16.11
C ALA A 514 -6.25 -4.93 16.07
N SER A 515 -6.84 -5.78 15.23
CA SER A 515 -6.71 -7.25 15.28
C SER A 515 -6.54 -7.89 13.91
N PHE A 516 -5.86 -9.03 13.86
CA PHE A 516 -5.69 -9.87 12.66
C PHE A 516 -7.04 -10.30 12.05
N VAL A 517 -7.09 -10.31 10.72
CA VAL A 517 -8.18 -10.81 9.89
C VAL A 517 -7.65 -11.81 8.87
N ALA A 518 -8.54 -12.58 8.24
CA ALA A 518 -8.15 -13.66 7.33
C ALA A 518 -7.37 -13.15 6.11
N GLU A 519 -7.63 -11.93 5.67
CA GLU A 519 -6.98 -11.31 4.52
C GLU A 519 -5.49 -11.00 4.77
N ASP A 520 -5.07 -10.79 6.03
CA ASP A 520 -3.67 -10.47 6.37
C ASP A 520 -2.69 -11.55 5.92
N ILE A 521 -3.14 -12.80 5.78
CA ILE A 521 -2.29 -13.93 5.39
C ILE A 521 -1.78 -13.77 3.95
N ASN A 522 -2.49 -12.99 3.12
CA ASN A 522 -2.16 -12.79 1.71
C ASN A 522 -1.13 -11.68 1.49
N TRP A 523 -0.89 -10.79 2.45
CA TRP A 523 0.04 -9.69 2.27
C TRP A 523 1.48 -10.19 2.09
N VAL A 524 1.92 -11.12 2.94
CA VAL A 524 3.27 -11.73 2.91
C VAL A 524 4.37 -10.64 2.80
N VAL A 525 4.22 -9.58 3.59
CA VAL A 525 5.10 -8.40 3.59
C VAL A 525 5.28 -7.78 2.20
N GLY A 526 4.18 -7.74 1.43
CA GLY A 526 4.08 -7.22 0.08
C GLY A 526 4.46 -8.19 -1.03
N ALA A 527 5.11 -9.31 -0.72
CA ALA A 527 5.39 -10.34 -1.72
C ALA A 527 4.11 -11.06 -2.20
N GLY A 528 3.03 -11.01 -1.45
CA GLY A 528 1.79 -11.69 -1.81
C GLY A 528 0.93 -10.96 -2.84
N THR A 529 1.22 -9.69 -3.13
CA THR A 529 0.43 -8.92 -4.10
C THR A 529 0.74 -9.34 -5.54
N ALA A 530 -0.29 -9.41 -6.39
CA ALA A 530 -0.14 -9.84 -7.79
C ALA A 530 0.67 -8.82 -8.62
N ASP A 531 0.48 -7.54 -8.35
CA ASP A 531 1.18 -6.45 -9.03
C ASP A 531 2.68 -6.50 -8.75
N PHE A 532 3.08 -6.69 -7.48
CA PHE A 532 4.50 -6.78 -7.14
C PHE A 532 5.14 -8.04 -7.71
N GLN A 533 4.44 -9.17 -7.75
CA GLN A 533 4.96 -10.39 -8.37
C GLN A 533 5.15 -10.23 -9.89
N THR A 534 4.26 -9.50 -10.56
CA THR A 534 4.39 -9.22 -12.00
C THR A 534 5.56 -8.28 -12.25
N TYR A 535 5.66 -7.20 -11.48
CA TYR A 535 6.73 -6.22 -11.57
C TYR A 535 8.11 -6.83 -11.30
N SER A 536 8.27 -7.51 -10.15
CA SER A 536 9.55 -8.09 -9.74
C SER A 536 10.01 -9.18 -10.71
N LYS A 537 9.09 -9.95 -11.30
CA LYS A 537 9.43 -10.90 -12.36
C LYS A 537 10.00 -10.19 -13.59
N ALA A 538 9.37 -9.13 -14.08
CA ALA A 538 9.86 -8.37 -15.23
C ALA A 538 11.24 -7.76 -14.97
N VAL A 539 11.48 -7.26 -13.75
CA VAL A 539 12.80 -6.75 -13.34
C VAL A 539 13.85 -7.86 -13.34
N LEU A 540 13.53 -9.03 -12.79
CA LEU A 540 14.46 -10.16 -12.75
C LEU A 540 14.77 -10.71 -14.14
N ASP A 541 13.79 -10.79 -15.03
CA ASP A 541 14.00 -11.21 -16.42
C ASP A 541 14.99 -10.30 -17.16
N ILE A 542 15.11 -9.02 -16.76
CA ILE A 542 16.07 -8.04 -17.31
C ILE A 542 17.43 -8.14 -16.61
N LEU A 543 17.45 -8.22 -15.28
CA LEU A 543 18.67 -8.06 -14.48
C LEU A 543 19.43 -9.38 -14.23
N GLU A 544 18.75 -10.52 -14.08
CA GLU A 544 19.41 -11.80 -13.81
C GLU A 544 20.30 -12.31 -14.95
N PRO A 545 19.98 -12.09 -16.24
CA PRO A 545 20.90 -12.43 -17.33
C PRO A 545 22.24 -11.69 -17.27
N SER A 546 22.32 -10.56 -16.55
CA SER A 546 23.57 -9.82 -16.34
C SER A 546 24.37 -10.43 -15.17
N PHE A 547 25.40 -11.20 -15.54
CA PHE A 547 26.28 -11.95 -14.65
C PHE A 547 26.89 -11.15 -13.48
N ASP A 548 27.28 -11.92 -12.47
CA ASP A 548 27.77 -11.50 -11.16
C ASP A 548 29.07 -10.69 -11.21
N GLY A 549 29.18 -9.70 -10.33
CA GLY A 549 30.38 -8.84 -10.20
C GLY A 549 30.53 -7.75 -11.27
N VAL A 550 29.62 -7.66 -12.24
CA VAL A 550 29.58 -6.57 -13.24
C VAL A 550 28.39 -5.67 -12.95
N ALA A 551 28.58 -4.35 -13.02
CA ALA A 551 27.48 -3.41 -12.94
C ALA A 551 26.40 -3.75 -14.00
N PRO A 552 25.09 -3.61 -13.71
CA PRO A 552 24.06 -3.74 -14.72
C PRO A 552 24.38 -2.85 -15.92
N THR A 553 24.13 -3.35 -17.13
CA THR A 553 24.40 -2.52 -18.33
C THR A 553 23.47 -1.30 -18.34
N GLU A 554 23.93 -0.19 -18.89
CA GLU A 554 23.09 1.01 -19.04
C GLU A 554 21.74 0.72 -19.69
N ASP A 555 21.72 -0.18 -20.68
CA ASP A 555 20.49 -0.60 -21.36
C ASP A 555 19.52 -1.34 -20.40
N ALA A 556 20.04 -2.22 -19.54
CA ALA A 556 19.24 -2.90 -18.54
C ALA A 556 18.71 -1.92 -17.47
N VAL A 557 19.53 -0.95 -17.05
CA VAL A 557 19.12 0.10 -16.12
C VAL A 557 18.00 0.96 -16.73
N GLU A 558 18.18 1.42 -17.97
CA GLU A 558 17.17 2.19 -18.70
C GLU A 558 15.86 1.40 -18.87
N GLN A 559 15.92 0.10 -19.17
CA GLN A 559 14.73 -0.75 -19.29
C GLN A 559 13.98 -0.89 -17.96
N VAL A 560 14.68 -1.11 -16.84
CA VAL A 560 14.04 -1.18 -15.51
C VAL A 560 13.51 0.19 -15.08
N GLN A 561 14.22 1.28 -15.38
CA GLN A 561 13.71 2.63 -15.16
C GLN A 561 12.46 2.92 -16.02
N ALA A 562 12.38 2.37 -17.23
CA ALA A 562 11.18 2.48 -18.07
C ALA A 562 10.00 1.66 -17.51
N LEU A 563 10.24 0.58 -16.75
CA LEU A 563 9.19 -0.13 -16.01
C LEU A 563 8.64 0.70 -14.83
N THR A 564 9.43 1.64 -14.32
CA THR A 564 9.12 2.43 -13.11
C THR A 564 8.73 3.87 -13.38
N SER A 565 9.04 4.41 -14.55
CA SER A 565 8.74 5.77 -14.98
C SER A 565 7.59 5.83 -16.00
N ASP A 566 6.75 6.86 -15.90
CA ASP A 566 5.68 7.13 -16.87
C ASP A 566 6.20 7.87 -18.13
N ALA A 567 7.52 7.92 -18.34
CA ALA A 567 8.13 8.57 -19.48
C ALA A 567 8.00 7.68 -20.72
N PRO A 568 7.27 8.10 -21.79
CA PRO A 568 7.49 7.45 -23.08
C PRO A 568 8.95 7.66 -23.46
N SER A 569 9.59 6.60 -23.95
CA SER A 569 10.87 6.68 -24.63
C SER A 569 10.85 7.86 -25.60
N SER A 570 11.81 8.78 -25.48
CA SER A 570 11.84 9.92 -26.38
C SER A 570 12.02 9.42 -27.81
N VAL A 571 11.63 10.20 -28.81
CA VAL A 571 11.86 9.86 -30.23
C VAL A 571 13.35 9.57 -30.47
N ASN A 572 14.26 10.21 -29.73
CA ASN A 572 15.69 9.95 -29.79
C ASN A 572 16.09 8.60 -29.16
N ASP A 573 15.39 8.17 -28.11
CA ASP A 573 15.62 6.87 -27.47
C ASP A 573 15.07 5.74 -28.34
N LEU A 574 13.86 5.89 -28.88
CA LEU A 574 13.30 4.99 -29.90
C LEU A 574 14.19 4.90 -31.15
N LEU A 575 14.76 6.02 -31.60
CA LEU A 575 15.72 6.04 -32.71
C LEU A 575 17.06 5.38 -32.33
N LYS A 576 17.54 5.50 -31.09
CA LYS A 576 18.73 4.78 -30.59
C LYS A 576 18.47 3.28 -30.50
N THR A 577 17.33 2.86 -29.96
CA THR A 577 16.92 1.45 -29.86
C THR A 577 16.71 0.85 -31.25
N LEU A 578 16.09 1.58 -32.18
CA LEU A 578 15.96 1.17 -33.59
C LEU A 578 17.33 1.06 -34.27
N ARG A 579 18.23 2.04 -34.07
CA ARG A 579 19.60 2.00 -34.60
C ARG A 579 20.42 0.83 -34.04
N ARG A 580 20.18 0.44 -32.79
CA ARG A 580 20.83 -0.71 -32.14
C ARG A 580 20.20 -2.06 -32.57
N SER A 581 18.89 -2.14 -32.76
CA SER A 581 18.20 -3.36 -33.20
C SER A 581 18.54 -3.79 -34.64
N TYR A 582 19.15 -2.91 -35.43
CA TYR A 582 19.70 -3.26 -36.75
C TYR A 582 21.10 -3.90 -36.72
N ILE A 583 21.73 -4.00 -35.54
CA ILE A 583 23.04 -4.62 -35.40
C ILE A 583 22.84 -6.03 -34.80
N SER A 584 22.42 -6.97 -35.64
CA SER A 584 22.59 -8.40 -35.38
C SER A 584 23.90 -8.85 -36.06
N PRO A 585 24.76 -9.66 -35.41
CA PRO A 585 26.11 -9.95 -35.87
C PRO A 585 26.13 -11.08 -36.91
N GLU A 586 25.38 -10.96 -38.00
CA GLU A 586 25.43 -11.91 -39.11
C GLU A 586 24.87 -11.28 -40.40
N SER A 587 25.64 -10.37 -40.99
CA SER A 587 25.76 -10.16 -42.44
C SER A 587 26.59 -8.91 -42.71
N SER A 588 27.67 -9.10 -43.46
CA SER A 588 28.52 -8.04 -43.98
C SER A 588 27.75 -7.17 -44.97
N HIS A 589 27.21 -6.05 -44.49
CA HIS A 589 26.77 -4.96 -45.35
C HIS A 589 27.30 -3.63 -44.80
N GLU A 590 28.12 -2.97 -45.62
CA GLU A 590 28.68 -1.65 -45.32
C GLU A 590 27.59 -0.63 -44.97
N PRO A 591 27.84 0.27 -43.99
CA PRO A 591 26.84 1.20 -43.52
C PRO A 591 26.49 2.21 -44.61
N THR A 592 25.22 2.27 -45.00
CA THR A 592 24.70 3.33 -45.87
C THR A 592 24.61 4.62 -45.05
N VAL A 593 25.66 5.43 -45.11
CA VAL A 593 25.67 6.79 -44.57
C VAL A 593 24.59 7.60 -45.31
N GLN A 594 23.55 8.04 -44.60
CA GLN A 594 22.64 9.06 -45.11
C GLN A 594 23.35 10.42 -45.04
N THR A 595 24.18 10.72 -46.04
CA THR A 595 24.67 12.07 -46.28
C THR A 595 23.59 12.89 -46.99
N PRO A 596 23.39 14.17 -46.62
CA PRO A 596 22.51 15.06 -47.35
C PRO A 596 22.99 15.20 -48.80
N THR A 597 22.09 14.96 -49.77
CA THR A 597 22.42 15.03 -51.20
C THR A 597 22.66 16.47 -51.64
N LEU A 598 23.89 16.80 -52.01
CA LEU A 598 24.24 18.06 -52.66
C LEU A 598 23.75 18.09 -54.12
N PRO A 599 23.38 19.27 -54.66
CA PRO A 599 22.99 19.44 -56.06
C PRO A 599 24.10 19.05 -57.06
N PRO A 600 23.75 18.61 -58.29
CA PRO A 600 24.71 18.05 -59.26
C PRO A 600 25.85 19.00 -59.67
N SER A 601 25.57 20.30 -59.74
CA SER A 601 26.55 21.33 -60.12
C SER A 601 27.68 21.50 -59.10
N LEU A 602 27.41 21.28 -57.81
CA LEU A 602 28.40 21.36 -56.74
C LEU A 602 29.22 20.07 -56.59
N ARG A 603 28.66 18.92 -56.99
CA ARG A 603 29.40 17.64 -56.99
C ARG A 603 30.47 17.56 -58.08
N ASN A 604 30.19 18.11 -59.26
CA ASN A 604 31.16 18.16 -60.36
C ASN A 604 32.34 19.10 -60.06
N LEU A 605 32.15 20.09 -59.19
CA LEU A 605 33.20 21.04 -58.81
C LEU A 605 34.12 20.50 -57.69
N LEU A 606 33.65 19.47 -56.97
CA LEU A 606 34.33 18.85 -55.82
C LEU A 606 34.82 17.41 -56.09
N ASP A 607 34.72 16.94 -57.35
CA ASP A 607 35.14 15.59 -57.79
C ASP A 607 34.60 14.43 -56.93
N LEU A 608 33.33 14.53 -56.50
CA LEU A 608 32.66 13.50 -55.71
C LEU A 608 31.90 12.48 -56.59
N PRO A 609 31.89 11.18 -56.23
CA PRO A 609 31.24 10.12 -57.03
C PRO A 609 29.70 10.23 -57.05
N SER A 610 29.07 9.67 -58.11
CA SER A 610 27.62 9.72 -58.33
C SER A 610 26.85 8.77 -57.40
N THR A 611 25.67 9.21 -56.94
CA THR A 611 24.82 8.43 -56.03
C THR A 611 24.16 7.23 -56.73
N PRO A 612 24.12 6.04 -56.09
CA PRO A 612 23.54 4.83 -56.69
C PRO A 612 22.00 4.90 -56.81
N THR A 613 21.45 4.16 -57.77
CA THR A 613 20.00 4.11 -58.05
C THR A 613 19.21 3.35 -56.97
N PRO A 614 17.98 3.79 -56.63
CA PRO A 614 17.18 3.16 -55.58
C PRO A 614 16.68 1.75 -55.96
N ARG A 615 16.56 0.87 -54.95
CA ARG A 615 16.12 -0.53 -55.12
C ARG A 615 14.69 -0.65 -55.70
N PRO A 616 14.40 -1.69 -56.49
CA PRO A 616 13.09 -1.89 -57.10
C PRO A 616 12.00 -2.23 -56.05
N ARG A 617 10.82 -1.62 -56.18
CA ARG A 617 9.64 -1.87 -55.33
C ARG A 617 9.01 -3.24 -55.60
N ARG A 618 8.46 -3.89 -54.56
CA ARG A 618 7.69 -5.14 -54.66
C ARG A 618 6.51 -4.99 -55.64
N PRO A 619 6.15 -6.04 -56.42
CA PRO A 619 5.13 -5.94 -57.45
C PRO A 619 3.72 -5.74 -56.88
N GLN A 620 2.97 -4.89 -57.55
CA GLN A 620 1.59 -4.51 -57.21
C GLN A 620 0.63 -5.60 -57.71
N ARG A 621 -0.28 -6.09 -56.87
CA ARG A 621 -1.30 -7.07 -57.30
C ARG A 621 -2.34 -6.38 -58.19
N LEU A 622 -2.35 -6.76 -59.47
CA LEU A 622 -3.30 -6.31 -60.49
C LEU A 622 -4.16 -7.51 -60.94
N ASP A 623 -5.37 -7.26 -61.41
CA ASP A 623 -6.18 -8.27 -62.11
C ASP A 623 -5.71 -8.48 -63.57
N ALA A 624 -6.33 -9.43 -64.28
CA ALA A 624 -5.98 -9.75 -65.67
C ALA A 624 -6.20 -8.59 -66.67
N ASN A 625 -6.90 -7.53 -66.25
CA ASN A 625 -7.17 -6.33 -67.05
C ASN A 625 -6.40 -5.10 -66.53
N GLY A 626 -5.45 -5.28 -65.59
CA GLY A 626 -4.53 -4.22 -65.16
C GLY A 626 -5.09 -3.23 -64.14
N HIS A 627 -6.21 -3.52 -63.47
CA HIS A 627 -6.75 -2.68 -62.39
C HIS A 627 -6.23 -3.10 -61.00
N ARG A 628 -6.05 -2.11 -60.11
CA ARG A 628 -5.72 -2.37 -58.70
C ARG A 628 -6.90 -3.02 -58.00
N LEU A 629 -6.66 -4.16 -57.35
CA LEU A 629 -7.65 -4.78 -56.48
C LEU A 629 -7.90 -3.90 -55.23
N PRO A 630 -9.16 -3.66 -54.82
CA PRO A 630 -9.46 -2.93 -53.59
C PRO A 630 -8.97 -3.68 -52.35
N ALA A 631 -8.67 -2.94 -51.28
CA ALA A 631 -8.32 -3.52 -49.99
C ALA A 631 -9.47 -4.40 -49.49
N GLY A 632 -9.15 -5.60 -48.97
CA GLY A 632 -10.15 -6.50 -48.41
C GLY A 632 -10.91 -5.86 -47.25
N PRO A 633 -12.14 -6.33 -46.95
CA PRO A 633 -12.92 -5.84 -45.82
C PRO A 633 -12.18 -6.05 -44.50
N ALA A 634 -12.40 -5.16 -43.54
CA ALA A 634 -11.86 -5.30 -42.19
C ALA A 634 -12.32 -6.64 -41.58
N PRO A 635 -11.46 -7.30 -40.76
CA PRO A 635 -11.80 -8.56 -40.14
C PRO A 635 -13.07 -8.44 -39.29
N PRO A 636 -13.95 -9.47 -39.28
CA PRO A 636 -15.22 -9.43 -38.55
C PRO A 636 -15.01 -9.29 -37.03
N GLN A 637 -15.92 -8.57 -36.36
CA GLN A 637 -15.84 -8.29 -34.90
C GLN A 637 -15.67 -9.55 -34.04
N SER A 638 -16.23 -10.69 -34.47
CA SER A 638 -16.09 -11.97 -33.76
C SER A 638 -14.65 -12.47 -33.63
N TRP A 639 -13.72 -11.98 -34.45
CA TRP A 639 -12.27 -12.24 -34.34
C TRP A 639 -11.55 -11.31 -33.35
N LEU A 640 -12.11 -10.14 -33.07
CA LEU A 640 -11.54 -9.17 -32.13
C LEU A 640 -12.06 -9.43 -30.70
N ASP A 641 -13.33 -9.81 -30.55
CA ASP A 641 -13.97 -10.06 -29.26
C ASP A 641 -13.47 -11.34 -28.55
N SER A 642 -12.85 -12.27 -29.30
CA SER A 642 -12.26 -13.51 -28.79
C SER A 642 -10.74 -13.43 -28.59
N SER A 643 -10.15 -12.25 -28.81
CA SER A 643 -8.72 -12.02 -28.63
C SER A 643 -8.36 -11.88 -27.15
N ARG A 644 -7.35 -12.63 -26.70
CA ARG A 644 -6.70 -12.47 -25.38
C ARG A 644 -6.08 -11.08 -25.13
N HIS A 645 -6.07 -10.21 -26.14
CA HIS A 645 -5.55 -8.84 -26.09
C HIS A 645 -6.65 -7.77 -26.22
N ALA A 646 -7.94 -8.15 -26.22
CA ALA A 646 -9.03 -7.19 -26.16
C ALA A 646 -9.11 -6.56 -24.75
N PRO A 647 -9.16 -5.22 -24.62
CA PRO A 647 -9.36 -4.58 -23.32
C PRO A 647 -10.71 -5.01 -22.73
N LYS A 648 -10.71 -5.41 -21.45
CA LYS A 648 -11.96 -5.76 -20.76
C LYS A 648 -12.84 -4.50 -20.65
N PRO A 649 -14.13 -4.55 -20.98
CA PRO A 649 -15.03 -3.44 -20.73
C PRO A 649 -15.11 -3.18 -19.21
N GLU A 650 -14.93 -1.91 -18.83
CA GLU A 650 -15.04 -1.46 -17.44
C GLU A 650 -16.41 -1.87 -16.89
N THR A 651 -16.41 -2.84 -15.97
CA THR A 651 -17.63 -3.28 -15.30
C THR A 651 -17.91 -2.27 -14.19
N GLU A 652 -18.91 -1.41 -14.37
CA GLU A 652 -19.40 -0.54 -13.31
C GLU A 652 -19.82 -1.41 -12.11
N SER A 653 -19.07 -1.31 -11.00
CA SER A 653 -19.49 -1.88 -9.72
C SER A 653 -20.68 -1.06 -9.22
N HIS A 654 -21.89 -1.60 -9.40
CA HIS A 654 -23.11 -1.06 -8.80
C HIS A 654 -23.07 -1.24 -7.27
N GLY A 655 -22.36 -0.34 -6.60
CA GLY A 655 -22.49 -0.08 -5.17
C GLY A 655 -23.75 0.75 -4.91
N VAL A 656 -24.62 0.23 -4.04
CA VAL A 656 -25.87 0.84 -3.62
C VAL A 656 -25.59 2.09 -2.78
N GLN A 657 -25.52 3.29 -3.39
CA GLN A 657 -25.79 4.59 -2.75
C GLN A 657 -25.92 5.69 -3.81
N GLY A 658 -27.12 6.27 -3.92
CA GLY A 658 -27.56 7.12 -5.03
C GLY A 658 -27.06 8.57 -5.05
N SER A 659 -25.76 8.78 -5.23
CA SER A 659 -25.20 10.08 -5.64
C SER A 659 -24.43 9.94 -6.94
N ARG A 660 -24.93 10.60 -8.01
CA ARG A 660 -24.35 10.55 -9.36
C ARG A 660 -23.01 11.26 -9.34
N ARG A 661 -21.90 10.55 -9.58
CA ARG A 661 -20.56 11.17 -9.62
C ARG A 661 -20.18 11.52 -11.06
N PRO A 662 -19.59 12.71 -11.32
CA PRO A 662 -19.23 13.14 -12.68
C PRO A 662 -18.16 12.23 -13.28
N ALA A 663 -18.03 12.19 -14.61
CA ALA A 663 -16.92 11.49 -15.27
C ALA A 663 -15.58 12.16 -14.94
N LEU A 664 -14.51 11.35 -14.86
CA LEU A 664 -13.18 11.90 -14.66
C LEU A 664 -12.81 12.78 -15.87
N HIS A 665 -12.35 14.00 -15.60
CA HIS A 665 -12.03 15.00 -16.64
C HIS A 665 -13.22 15.44 -17.51
N HIS A 666 -14.43 15.54 -16.94
CA HIS A 666 -15.63 15.97 -17.67
C HIS A 666 -15.52 17.40 -18.26
N LEU A 667 -14.89 18.35 -17.54
CA LEU A 667 -14.53 19.64 -18.12
C LEU A 667 -13.27 19.52 -19.00
N PRO A 668 -13.23 20.14 -20.19
CA PRO A 668 -12.04 20.15 -21.06
C PRO A 668 -10.94 21.06 -20.48
N GLY A 669 -9.75 21.06 -21.11
CA GLY A 669 -8.61 21.91 -20.70
C GLY A 669 -7.49 21.21 -19.92
N ILE A 670 -7.64 19.92 -19.58
CA ILE A 670 -6.55 19.11 -19.02
C ILE A 670 -5.68 18.58 -20.18
N THR A 671 -4.51 19.18 -20.39
CA THR A 671 -3.60 18.84 -21.49
C THR A 671 -2.83 17.53 -21.27
N ARG A 672 -2.61 17.12 -20.00
CA ARG A 672 -1.90 15.89 -19.62
C ARG A 672 -2.71 15.09 -18.61
N LYS A 673 -3.62 14.24 -19.10
CA LYS A 673 -4.36 13.27 -18.29
C LYS A 673 -3.43 12.14 -17.83
N PRO A 674 -3.54 11.65 -16.57
CA PRO A 674 -2.85 10.43 -16.16
C PRO A 674 -3.24 9.28 -17.10
N ARG A 675 -2.28 8.42 -17.45
CA ARG A 675 -2.60 7.22 -18.24
C ARG A 675 -3.46 6.27 -17.41
N PRO A 676 -4.44 5.56 -18.00
CA PRO A 676 -5.13 4.48 -17.32
C PRO A 676 -4.10 3.46 -16.79
N GLY A 677 -4.13 3.19 -15.48
CA GLY A 677 -3.15 2.32 -14.82
C GLY A 677 -1.82 2.97 -14.44
N SER A 678 -1.64 4.29 -14.61
CA SER A 678 -0.45 5.00 -14.13
C SER A 678 -0.43 5.13 -12.61
N LEU A 679 0.77 5.16 -12.02
CA LEU A 679 0.96 5.41 -10.59
C LEU A 679 0.29 6.72 -10.14
N VAL A 680 0.49 7.81 -10.90
CA VAL A 680 -0.16 9.10 -10.61
C VAL A 680 -1.68 8.99 -10.59
N GLY A 681 -2.26 8.22 -11.52
CA GLY A 681 -3.69 7.96 -11.56
C GLY A 681 -4.18 7.18 -10.34
N TYR A 682 -3.44 6.15 -9.92
CA TYR A 682 -3.76 5.37 -8.71
C TYR A 682 -3.58 6.19 -7.43
N SER A 683 -2.49 6.96 -7.31
CA SER A 683 -2.24 7.83 -6.15
C SER A 683 -3.31 8.89 -6.00
N LEU A 684 -3.66 9.62 -7.07
CA LEU A 684 -4.72 10.64 -7.01
C LEU A 684 -6.08 10.04 -6.68
N ARG A 685 -6.37 8.83 -7.19
CA ARG A 685 -7.58 8.09 -6.86
C ARG A 685 -7.61 7.71 -5.38
N ARG A 686 -6.53 7.15 -4.85
CA ARG A 686 -6.46 6.75 -3.45
C ARG A 686 -6.53 7.96 -2.51
N MET A 687 -5.80 9.04 -2.83
CA MET A 687 -5.87 10.31 -2.09
C MET A 687 -7.28 10.88 -2.09
N ALA A 688 -8.02 10.73 -3.19
CA ALA A 688 -9.40 11.14 -3.28
C ALA A 688 -10.33 10.25 -2.43
N GLU A 689 -10.21 8.92 -2.55
CA GLU A 689 -10.99 7.95 -1.76
C GLU A 689 -10.78 8.14 -0.24
N ASP A 690 -9.59 8.57 0.18
CA ASP A 690 -9.21 8.84 1.57
C ASP A 690 -9.17 10.32 1.96
N TRP A 691 -9.96 11.15 1.27
CA TRP A 691 -9.78 12.59 1.36
C TRP A 691 -9.86 13.14 2.79
N ASP A 692 -10.72 12.59 3.65
CA ASP A 692 -10.87 13.06 5.04
C ASP A 692 -9.56 12.88 5.84
N PHE A 693 -8.88 11.73 5.70
CA PHE A 693 -7.57 11.50 6.31
C PHE A 693 -6.50 12.41 5.71
N GLN A 694 -6.45 12.52 4.37
CA GLN A 694 -5.48 13.38 3.70
C GLN A 694 -5.63 14.84 4.11
N ASN A 695 -6.87 15.29 4.27
CA ASN A 695 -7.20 16.63 4.72
C ASN A 695 -6.70 16.89 6.14
N GLU A 696 -6.83 15.94 7.08
CA GLU A 696 -6.40 16.10 8.47
C GLU A 696 -4.90 15.90 8.68
N TYR A 697 -4.36 14.76 8.22
CA TYR A 697 -2.97 14.37 8.47
C TYR A 697 -1.97 15.20 7.66
N ASN A 698 -2.24 15.42 6.37
CA ASN A 698 -1.35 16.15 5.46
C ASN A 698 -1.69 17.64 5.36
N GLN A 699 -2.39 18.20 6.36
CA GLN A 699 -2.89 19.58 6.32
C GLN A 699 -1.84 20.67 5.99
N TYR A 700 -0.57 20.44 6.35
CA TYR A 700 0.54 21.37 6.06
C TYR A 700 1.30 21.06 4.75
N HIS A 701 1.03 19.92 4.11
CA HIS A 701 1.72 19.44 2.90
C HIS A 701 0.84 19.46 1.65
N LEU A 702 -0.48 19.59 1.80
CA LEU A 702 -1.40 19.60 0.64
C LEU A 702 -1.13 20.76 -0.32
N ALA A 703 -0.74 21.93 0.20
CA ALA A 703 -0.40 23.10 -0.61
C ALA A 703 0.94 22.97 -1.36
N SER A 704 1.89 22.16 -0.84
CA SER A 704 3.20 21.96 -1.48
C SER A 704 3.12 21.07 -2.72
N LEU A 705 1.97 20.43 -2.97
CA LEU A 705 1.75 19.65 -4.18
C LEU A 705 1.85 20.56 -5.43
N PRO A 706 2.48 20.10 -6.52
CA PRO A 706 2.45 20.81 -7.79
C PRO A 706 1.02 21.19 -8.19
N THR A 707 0.82 22.43 -8.63
CA THR A 707 -0.50 23.01 -9.00
C THR A 707 -1.30 22.09 -9.94
N ARG A 708 -0.60 21.42 -10.87
CA ARG A 708 -1.19 20.41 -11.77
C ARG A 708 -1.81 19.24 -11.01
N LEU A 709 -1.11 18.70 -10.01
CA LEU A 709 -1.61 17.59 -9.20
C LEU A 709 -2.74 18.04 -8.28
N ARG A 710 -2.67 19.23 -7.68
CA ARG A 710 -3.77 19.81 -6.90
C ARG A 710 -5.05 19.93 -7.74
N THR A 711 -4.92 20.43 -8.97
CA THR A 711 -6.03 20.55 -9.92
C THR A 711 -6.62 19.19 -10.31
N LEU A 712 -5.77 18.19 -10.57
CA LEU A 712 -6.22 16.83 -10.89
C LEU A 712 -6.89 16.19 -9.68
N LEU A 713 -6.31 16.34 -8.49
CA LEU A 713 -6.81 15.80 -7.24
C LEU A 713 -8.24 16.25 -6.97
N LEU A 714 -8.58 17.52 -7.21
CA LEU A 714 -9.97 18.00 -7.10
C LEU A 714 -10.95 17.20 -7.98
N SER A 715 -10.58 16.91 -9.23
CA SER A 715 -11.41 16.08 -10.12
C SER A 715 -11.48 14.61 -9.68
N TYR A 716 -10.42 14.08 -9.07
CA TYR A 716 -10.44 12.74 -8.48
C TYR A 716 -11.29 12.71 -7.20
N ILE A 717 -11.25 13.74 -6.34
CA ILE A 717 -12.11 13.86 -5.14
C ILE A 717 -13.57 13.93 -5.57
N ALA A 718 -13.90 14.72 -6.58
CA ALA A 718 -15.24 14.79 -7.14
C ALA A 718 -15.77 13.43 -7.64
N ARG A 719 -14.89 12.56 -8.16
CA ARG A 719 -15.25 11.23 -8.71
C ARG A 719 -15.20 10.12 -7.66
N TYR A 720 -14.21 10.12 -6.78
CA TYR A 720 -13.88 8.98 -5.92
C TYR A 720 -13.97 9.30 -4.42
N GLY A 721 -13.93 10.57 -4.04
CA GLY A 721 -13.91 10.99 -2.64
C GLY A 721 -15.25 10.97 -1.91
N PRO A 722 -15.31 11.59 -0.71
CA PRO A 722 -16.46 11.52 0.18
C PRO A 722 -17.69 12.21 -0.43
N VAL A 723 -18.87 11.91 0.12
CA VAL A 723 -20.16 12.48 -0.37
C VAL A 723 -20.16 14.02 -0.33
N ASP A 724 -19.45 14.58 0.65
CA ASP A 724 -19.26 16.01 0.84
C ASP A 724 -18.15 16.60 -0.05
N GLY A 725 -17.47 15.81 -0.88
CA GLY A 725 -16.40 16.27 -1.76
C GLY A 725 -15.22 16.88 -1.01
N VAL A 726 -14.58 17.91 -1.57
CA VAL A 726 -13.33 18.49 -1.02
C VAL A 726 -13.52 19.17 0.35
N GLY A 727 -14.73 19.66 0.67
CA GLY A 727 -14.98 20.45 1.88
C GLY A 727 -14.29 21.83 1.87
N TYR A 728 -14.80 22.77 2.67
CA TYR A 728 -14.24 24.14 2.67
C TYR A 728 -12.83 24.20 3.27
N ILE A 729 -12.59 23.50 4.38
CA ILE A 729 -11.28 23.44 5.04
C ILE A 729 -10.24 22.77 4.13
N GLY A 730 -10.62 21.69 3.46
CA GLY A 730 -9.72 21.00 2.52
C GLY A 730 -9.40 21.85 1.29
N LEU A 731 -10.38 22.61 0.80
CA LEU A 731 -10.16 23.57 -0.28
C LEU A 731 -9.20 24.70 0.14
N GLU A 732 -9.34 25.21 1.37
CA GLU A 732 -8.43 26.23 1.92
C GLU A 732 -7.00 25.69 2.04
N ARG A 733 -6.83 24.48 2.59
CA ARG A 733 -5.52 23.81 2.73
C ARG A 733 -4.84 23.52 1.38
N LEU A 734 -5.61 23.24 0.32
CA LEU A 734 -5.04 23.07 -1.03
C LEU A 734 -4.58 24.39 -1.67
N LEU A 735 -5.15 25.52 -1.25
CA LEU A 735 -4.91 26.83 -1.85
C LEU A 735 -3.95 27.71 -1.03
N GLN A 736 -3.79 27.46 0.27
CA GLN A 736 -2.94 28.27 1.14
C GLN A 736 -1.46 27.89 1.01
N LEU A 737 -0.70 28.67 0.23
CA LEU A 737 0.75 28.49 0.09
C LEU A 737 1.49 28.97 1.36
N PRO A 738 2.64 28.36 1.72
CA PRO A 738 3.44 28.82 2.86
C PRO A 738 3.94 30.26 2.68
N GLU A 739 4.04 31.03 3.78
CA GLU A 739 4.77 32.30 3.79
C GLU A 739 6.27 32.00 3.61
N ASP A 740 6.90 32.57 2.59
CA ASP A 740 8.30 32.31 2.28
C ASP A 740 9.20 33.10 3.24
N ASP A 741 9.99 32.39 4.05
CA ASP A 741 10.65 32.91 5.28
C ASP A 741 11.79 33.93 5.05
N ASP A 742 12.10 34.36 3.82
CA ASP A 742 13.24 35.29 3.59
C ASP A 742 13.13 36.23 2.36
N SER A 743 12.06 36.17 1.55
CA SER A 743 11.97 36.94 0.29
C SER A 743 10.93 38.06 0.28
N GLY A 744 9.97 38.06 1.22
CA GLY A 744 8.90 39.07 1.29
C GLY A 744 7.98 39.12 0.06
N GLN A 745 8.04 38.11 -0.82
CA GLN A 745 7.23 38.03 -2.03
C GLN A 745 6.07 37.06 -1.77
N GLU A 746 4.82 37.55 -1.75
CA GLU A 746 3.63 36.69 -1.63
C GLU A 746 3.58 35.73 -2.83
N VAL A 747 3.72 34.42 -2.57
CA VAL A 747 3.60 33.39 -3.61
C VAL A 747 2.11 33.21 -3.94
N ASN A 748 1.72 33.56 -5.17
CA ASN A 748 0.34 33.48 -5.63
C ASN A 748 0.08 32.23 -6.49
N ASN A 749 -1.14 31.69 -6.42
CA ASN A 749 -1.60 30.57 -7.25
C ASN A 749 -1.99 31.03 -8.68
N GLU A 750 -1.13 31.78 -9.37
CA GLU A 750 -1.45 32.32 -10.72
C GLU A 750 -1.71 31.20 -11.75
N ASP A 751 -1.00 30.07 -11.61
CA ASP A 751 -1.16 28.89 -12.47
C ASP A 751 -2.39 28.02 -12.13
N PHE A 752 -3.11 28.34 -11.04
CA PHE A 752 -4.29 27.59 -10.60
C PHE A 752 -5.53 28.04 -11.39
N THR A 753 -5.70 27.45 -12.57
CA THR A 753 -6.71 27.88 -13.54
C THR A 753 -8.04 27.12 -13.49
N ARG A 754 -8.10 26.00 -12.76
CA ARG A 754 -9.24 25.07 -12.76
C ARG A 754 -9.65 24.63 -11.36
N LEU A 755 -10.94 24.77 -11.07
CA LEU A 755 -11.55 24.43 -9.78
C LEU A 755 -12.71 23.46 -9.97
N ASP A 756 -12.55 22.21 -9.52
CA ASP A 756 -13.58 21.17 -9.61
C ASP A 756 -14.27 20.99 -8.24
N LEU A 757 -15.52 21.45 -8.12
CA LEU A 757 -16.32 21.37 -6.88
C LEU A 757 -17.57 20.51 -7.06
N ALA A 758 -17.56 19.59 -8.02
CA ALA A 758 -18.70 18.71 -8.23
C ALA A 758 -19.03 17.91 -6.96
N SER A 759 -20.32 17.80 -6.64
CA SER A 759 -20.86 17.21 -5.40
C SER A 759 -20.55 17.96 -4.09
N ALA A 760 -19.60 18.90 -4.08
CA ALA A 760 -19.24 19.68 -2.89
C ALA A 760 -20.11 20.95 -2.71
N VAL A 761 -20.56 21.55 -3.82
CA VAL A 761 -21.34 22.80 -3.80
C VAL A 761 -22.68 22.60 -3.13
N ALA A 762 -23.01 23.45 -2.16
CA ALA A 762 -24.25 23.41 -1.38
C ALA A 762 -24.46 22.14 -0.52
N SER A 763 -23.41 21.33 -0.38
CA SER A 763 -23.30 20.27 0.63
C SER A 763 -22.28 20.69 1.69
N SER A 764 -21.02 20.87 1.30
CA SER A 764 -19.89 21.18 2.19
C SER A 764 -19.22 22.53 1.89
N VAL A 765 -19.33 23.02 0.66
CA VAL A 765 -18.78 24.29 0.20
C VAL A 765 -19.90 25.21 -0.26
N SER A 766 -19.98 26.41 0.33
CA SER A 766 -20.93 27.44 -0.13
C SER A 766 -20.30 28.32 -1.20
N LEU A 767 -21.10 28.78 -2.17
CA LEU A 767 -20.62 29.75 -3.18
C LEU A 767 -20.12 31.05 -2.54
N LYS A 768 -20.65 31.44 -1.37
CA LYS A 768 -20.14 32.57 -0.58
C LYS A 768 -18.71 32.32 -0.08
N HIS A 769 -18.39 31.10 0.32
CA HIS A 769 -17.03 30.72 0.73
C HIS A 769 -16.07 30.80 -0.45
N VAL A 770 -16.46 30.31 -1.62
CA VAL A 770 -15.64 30.41 -2.84
C VAL A 770 -15.45 31.88 -3.25
N MET A 771 -16.48 32.72 -3.15
CA MET A 771 -16.36 34.16 -3.44
C MET A 771 -15.37 34.87 -2.51
N ARG A 772 -15.24 34.44 -1.23
CA ARG A 772 -14.22 34.98 -0.30
C ARG A 772 -12.80 34.58 -0.70
N LEU A 773 -12.62 33.41 -1.32
CA LEU A 773 -11.34 32.99 -1.87
C LEU A 773 -10.99 33.75 -3.16
N ILE A 774 -11.99 34.22 -3.91
CA ILE A 774 -11.77 35.02 -5.13
C ILE A 774 -11.55 36.50 -4.77
N HIS A 775 -12.31 37.03 -3.81
CA HIS A 775 -12.20 38.40 -3.30
C HIS A 775 -12.02 38.38 -1.78
N PRO A 776 -10.77 38.27 -1.30
CA PRO A 776 -10.47 38.35 0.13
C PRO A 776 -10.97 39.69 0.71
N PRO A 777 -11.61 39.71 1.88
CA PRO A 777 -12.04 40.96 2.51
C PRO A 777 -10.80 41.80 2.88
N THR A 778 -10.79 43.08 2.50
CA THR A 778 -9.84 44.07 3.01
C THR A 778 -10.17 44.37 4.47
N ASN A 779 -9.19 44.27 5.38
CA ASN A 779 -9.36 44.59 6.80
C ASN A 779 -9.58 46.11 6.97
N ASP A 780 -10.81 46.57 6.83
CA ASP A 780 -11.20 47.98 7.11
C ASP A 780 -12.12 48.13 8.32
N SER A 781 -12.20 47.10 9.18
CA SER A 781 -13.03 47.15 10.39
C SER A 781 -12.30 46.64 11.62
N THR A 782 -11.31 47.41 12.07
CA THR A 782 -11.05 47.58 13.51
C THR A 782 -11.20 49.07 13.82
N PRO A 783 -12.04 49.48 14.80
CA PRO A 783 -12.10 50.87 15.20
C PRO A 783 -10.75 51.22 15.81
N ALA A 784 -10.02 52.10 15.13
CA ALA A 784 -8.70 52.56 15.54
C ALA A 784 -8.76 53.07 16.99
N VAL A 785 -8.15 52.33 17.91
CA VAL A 785 -7.66 52.91 19.15
C VAL A 785 -6.51 53.81 18.74
N VAL A 786 -6.80 55.11 18.63
CA VAL A 786 -5.83 56.14 18.24
C VAL A 786 -4.79 56.27 19.36
N SER A 787 -3.71 55.53 19.23
CA SER A 787 -2.45 55.80 19.92
C SER A 787 -1.60 56.66 18.99
N TRP A 788 -1.33 57.90 19.39
CA TRP A 788 -0.71 58.93 18.54
C TRP A 788 0.79 58.74 18.26
N ASP A 789 1.40 57.59 18.59
CA ASP A 789 2.86 57.36 18.45
C ASP A 789 3.26 55.98 17.88
N ALA A 790 2.37 55.26 17.18
CA ALA A 790 2.75 54.02 16.47
C ALA A 790 2.76 54.23 14.95
N PRO A 791 3.81 53.78 14.22
CA PRO A 791 3.80 53.81 12.75
C PRO A 791 2.64 52.98 12.23
N SER A 792 1.88 53.53 11.28
CA SER A 792 0.76 52.85 10.63
C SER A 792 1.22 51.47 10.13
N PRO A 793 0.55 50.36 10.51
CA PRO A 793 0.90 49.06 9.95
C PRO A 793 0.68 49.10 8.42
N PRO A 794 1.57 48.50 7.62
CA PRO A 794 1.41 48.46 6.18
C PRO A 794 0.08 47.76 5.85
N GLN A 795 -0.76 48.41 5.05
CA GLN A 795 -1.96 47.80 4.49
C GLN A 795 -1.53 46.68 3.55
N SER A 796 -1.45 45.43 4.03
CA SER A 796 -1.23 44.27 3.16
C SER A 796 -2.53 43.96 2.42
N ILE A 797 -2.53 44.21 1.12
CA ILE A 797 -3.59 43.74 0.22
C ILE A 797 -3.33 42.25 0.03
N ARG A 798 -4.03 41.37 0.76
CA ARG A 798 -3.93 39.92 0.55
C ARG A 798 -4.26 39.60 -0.91
N ALA A 799 -3.30 39.06 -1.65
CA ALA A 799 -3.54 38.60 -3.01
C ALA A 799 -4.55 37.43 -3.04
N SER A 800 -5.35 37.38 -4.11
CA SER A 800 -6.40 36.37 -4.26
C SER A 800 -5.80 35.01 -4.68
N PRO A 801 -6.04 33.91 -3.93
CA PRO A 801 -5.54 32.58 -4.29
C PRO A 801 -6.17 31.99 -5.55
N LEU A 802 -7.17 32.65 -6.17
CA LEU A 802 -7.86 32.18 -7.37
C LEU A 802 -7.83 33.22 -8.51
N ILE A 803 -6.76 34.01 -8.58
CA ILE A 803 -6.60 35.10 -9.57
C ILE A 803 -6.64 34.61 -11.04
N GLY A 804 -6.16 33.40 -11.31
CA GLY A 804 -6.09 32.80 -12.66
C GLY A 804 -7.29 31.94 -13.06
N LEU A 805 -8.39 31.94 -12.30
CA LEU A 805 -9.48 30.98 -12.47
C LEU A 805 -10.23 31.16 -13.81
N THR A 806 -10.23 30.10 -14.64
CA THR A 806 -10.90 30.08 -15.96
C THR A 806 -11.89 28.92 -16.12
N HIS A 807 -11.67 27.80 -15.42
CA HIS A 807 -12.49 26.59 -15.50
C HIS A 807 -13.11 26.25 -14.13
N VAL A 808 -14.44 26.07 -14.07
CA VAL A 808 -15.14 25.72 -12.82
C VAL A 808 -16.16 24.61 -13.03
N SER A 809 -16.12 23.59 -12.18
CA SER A 809 -17.18 22.58 -12.06
C SER A 809 -18.07 22.87 -10.86
N LEU A 810 -19.38 23.00 -11.08
CA LEU A 810 -20.38 23.05 -10.02
C LEU A 810 -21.39 21.89 -10.17
N ALA A 811 -21.01 20.81 -10.84
CA ALA A 811 -21.90 19.69 -11.15
C ALA A 811 -22.48 19.00 -9.90
N ASN A 812 -23.66 18.40 -10.02
CA ASN A 812 -24.35 17.64 -8.97
C ASN A 812 -24.46 18.41 -7.64
N PRO A 813 -25.13 19.57 -7.61
CA PRO A 813 -25.17 20.38 -6.40
C PRO A 813 -26.03 19.73 -5.30
N GLY A 814 -25.69 20.01 -4.03
CA GLY A 814 -26.44 19.56 -2.87
C GLY A 814 -27.87 20.13 -2.79
N PRO A 815 -28.71 19.63 -1.86
CA PRO A 815 -30.12 20.04 -1.74
C PRO A 815 -30.32 21.54 -1.46
N ALA A 816 -29.30 22.24 -0.96
CA ALA A 816 -29.34 23.67 -0.69
C ALA A 816 -28.87 24.56 -1.87
N ALA A 817 -28.78 24.01 -3.09
CA ALA A 817 -28.38 24.75 -4.29
C ALA A 817 -29.25 25.99 -4.52
N SER A 818 -28.63 27.14 -4.80
CA SER A 818 -29.33 28.41 -4.97
C SER A 818 -28.89 29.14 -6.24
N TRP A 819 -29.84 29.37 -7.14
CA TRP A 819 -29.63 30.20 -8.34
C TRP A 819 -29.35 31.66 -8.01
N VAL A 820 -29.81 32.17 -6.86
CA VAL A 820 -29.46 33.51 -6.35
C VAL A 820 -27.98 33.57 -5.99
N ALA A 821 -27.47 32.55 -5.28
CA ALA A 821 -26.04 32.46 -4.97
C ALA A 821 -25.20 32.27 -6.23
N LEU A 822 -25.68 31.50 -7.22
CA LEU A 822 -25.01 31.33 -8.50
C LEU A 822 -24.93 32.63 -9.30
N LEU A 823 -25.99 33.45 -9.31
CA LEU A 823 -25.97 34.77 -9.94
C LEU A 823 -24.97 35.73 -9.27
N ALA A 824 -24.85 35.69 -7.95
CA ALA A 824 -23.84 36.47 -7.22
C ALA A 824 -22.42 35.98 -7.53
N PHE A 825 -22.21 34.66 -7.60
CA PHE A 825 -20.95 34.06 -8.00
C PHE A 825 -20.57 34.43 -9.44
N ALA A 826 -21.53 34.42 -10.36
CA ALA A 826 -21.31 34.81 -11.75
C ALA A 826 -20.92 36.29 -11.89
N ALA A 827 -21.48 37.17 -11.05
CA ALA A 827 -21.08 38.58 -11.00
C ALA A 827 -19.63 38.76 -10.50
N ALA A 828 -19.15 37.88 -9.63
CA ALA A 828 -17.77 37.87 -9.15
C ALA A 828 -16.79 37.16 -10.11
N THR A 829 -17.26 36.46 -11.14
CA THR A 829 -16.41 35.62 -12.00
C THR A 829 -16.66 35.85 -13.51
N PRO A 830 -16.55 37.09 -14.01
CA PRO A 830 -16.81 37.39 -15.42
C PRO A 830 -15.78 36.77 -16.40
N THR A 831 -14.62 36.34 -15.91
CA THR A 831 -13.49 35.81 -16.68
C THR A 831 -13.57 34.30 -16.97
N LEU A 832 -14.59 33.61 -16.46
CA LEU A 832 -14.73 32.16 -16.67
C LEU A 832 -14.99 31.84 -18.15
N THR A 833 -14.26 30.85 -18.66
CA THR A 833 -14.38 30.34 -20.02
C THR A 833 -15.07 28.98 -20.06
N HIS A 834 -14.96 28.16 -19.00
CA HIS A 834 -15.54 26.82 -18.96
C HIS A 834 -16.32 26.59 -17.67
N VAL A 835 -17.60 26.27 -17.77
CA VAL A 835 -18.46 26.01 -16.61
C VAL A 835 -19.28 24.73 -16.79
N SER A 836 -19.34 23.91 -15.75
CA SER A 836 -20.27 22.77 -15.66
C SER A 836 -21.36 23.01 -14.62
N LEU A 837 -22.61 22.92 -15.06
CA LEU A 837 -23.85 22.95 -14.28
C LEU A 837 -24.63 21.63 -14.44
N ALA A 838 -23.92 20.51 -14.65
CA ALA A 838 -24.55 19.21 -14.80
C ALA A 838 -25.41 18.84 -13.58
N SER A 839 -26.59 18.26 -13.83
CA SER A 839 -27.60 17.87 -12.84
C SER A 839 -28.16 19.00 -11.95
N TRP A 840 -28.04 20.28 -12.36
CA TRP A 840 -28.65 21.38 -11.61
C TRP A 840 -30.18 21.34 -11.67
N PRO A 841 -30.88 21.70 -10.57
CA PRO A 841 -32.33 21.80 -10.55
C PRO A 841 -32.83 22.93 -11.45
N ALA A 842 -34.09 22.88 -11.89
CA ALA A 842 -34.68 23.92 -12.73
C ALA A 842 -34.47 25.34 -12.14
N PRO A 843 -34.08 26.35 -12.96
CA PRO A 843 -33.83 27.70 -12.49
C PRO A 843 -35.04 28.34 -11.80
N ASN A 844 -34.90 28.68 -10.51
CA ASN A 844 -35.91 29.36 -9.70
C ASN A 844 -35.29 30.34 -8.69
N LEU A 845 -36.00 31.41 -8.33
CA LEU A 845 -35.50 32.44 -7.39
C LEU A 845 -35.97 32.22 -5.94
N THR A 846 -36.80 31.20 -5.67
CA THR A 846 -37.36 30.85 -4.35
C THR A 846 -36.73 29.56 -3.81
N PRO A 847 -35.62 29.63 -3.05
CA PRO A 847 -34.78 28.48 -2.70
C PRO A 847 -35.41 27.44 -1.74
N ASN A 848 -36.49 27.77 -1.03
CA ASN A 848 -37.09 26.87 -0.01
C ASN A 848 -38.29 26.03 -0.50
N ALA A 849 -38.59 26.02 -1.80
CA ALA A 849 -39.76 25.33 -2.35
C ALA A 849 -39.51 23.87 -2.79
N THR A 850 -38.26 23.37 -2.73
CA THR A 850 -37.84 22.02 -3.14
C THR A 850 -37.85 20.98 -2.01
N ALA A 851 -38.16 21.36 -0.77
CA ALA A 851 -38.36 20.41 0.35
C ALA A 851 -39.77 19.79 0.30
N VAL A 852 -39.84 18.49 0.07
CA VAL A 852 -41.07 17.67 0.09
C VAL A 852 -41.65 17.66 1.50
N ASN A 853 -42.59 18.57 1.79
CA ASN A 853 -43.46 18.49 2.96
C ASN A 853 -44.92 18.58 2.51
N ALA A 854 -45.41 17.53 1.85
CA ALA A 854 -46.85 17.32 1.69
C ALA A 854 -47.39 16.67 2.97
N LYS A 855 -47.99 17.47 3.87
CA LYS A 855 -48.81 16.91 4.97
C LYS A 855 -50.16 16.46 4.39
N MET A 856 -50.46 15.16 4.47
CA MET A 856 -51.82 14.65 4.28
C MET A 856 -52.72 15.15 5.41
N SER A 857 -53.87 15.72 5.07
CA SER A 857 -54.97 15.88 6.03
C SER A 857 -55.60 14.51 6.29
N ALA A 858 -56.14 14.31 7.51
CA ALA A 858 -56.72 13.05 8.01
C ALA A 858 -57.91 12.48 7.19
N ARG A 859 -58.28 13.09 6.06
CA ARG A 859 -59.32 12.60 5.14
C ARG A 859 -58.85 12.40 3.68
N GLY A 860 -57.55 12.33 3.43
CA GLY A 860 -57.03 11.77 2.17
C GLY A 860 -57.17 12.62 0.91
N SER A 861 -57.36 13.94 1.01
CA SER A 861 -57.26 14.86 -0.13
C SER A 861 -56.06 15.81 0.05
N PRO A 862 -55.23 16.05 -0.99
CA PRO A 862 -54.11 16.96 -0.90
C PRO A 862 -54.60 18.41 -0.83
N VAL A 863 -54.17 19.15 0.20
CA VAL A 863 -54.41 20.60 0.32
C VAL A 863 -53.29 21.31 -0.44
N VAL A 864 -53.61 21.91 -1.57
CA VAL A 864 -52.68 22.75 -2.35
C VAL A 864 -52.75 24.18 -1.81
N ASN A 865 -51.66 24.69 -1.24
CA ASN A 865 -51.53 26.11 -0.90
C ASN A 865 -51.28 26.92 -2.18
N LEU A 866 -52.12 27.93 -2.45
CA LEU A 866 -52.11 28.79 -3.65
C LEU A 866 -50.81 29.59 -3.89
N ALA A 867 -49.81 29.56 -3.01
CA ALA A 867 -48.50 30.19 -3.23
C ALA A 867 -47.51 29.29 -4.00
N ALA A 868 -48.02 28.38 -4.85
CA ALA A 868 -47.26 27.33 -5.52
C ALA A 868 -47.52 27.26 -7.05
N GLU A 869 -48.18 28.24 -7.65
CA GLU A 869 -48.44 28.25 -9.11
C GLU A 869 -47.11 28.24 -9.92
N ASP A 870 -46.07 28.96 -9.49
CA ASP A 870 -44.76 28.95 -10.16
C ASP A 870 -43.97 27.64 -10.02
N ARG A 871 -44.36 26.72 -9.12
CA ARG A 871 -43.58 25.48 -8.86
C ARG A 871 -43.70 24.43 -9.95
N TYR A 872 -44.81 24.45 -10.70
CA TYR A 872 -45.11 23.43 -11.70
C TYR A 872 -45.34 24.03 -13.10
N ALA A 873 -45.21 25.35 -13.28
CA ALA A 873 -45.42 26.00 -14.58
C ALA A 873 -44.61 25.37 -15.73
N HIS A 874 -43.37 24.94 -15.48
CA HIS A 874 -42.50 24.29 -16.48
C HIS A 874 -42.81 22.79 -16.71
N SER A 875 -43.46 22.11 -15.77
CA SER A 875 -43.77 20.66 -15.85
C SER A 875 -45.23 20.35 -16.20
N ILE A 876 -46.15 21.26 -15.88
CA ILE A 876 -47.59 21.16 -16.15
C ILE A 876 -47.99 22.09 -17.31
N ASP A 877 -47.57 23.36 -17.28
CA ASP A 877 -48.00 24.38 -18.25
C ASP A 877 -46.98 24.64 -19.37
N LEU A 878 -45.84 23.94 -19.36
CA LEU A 878 -44.72 24.10 -20.29
C LEU A 878 -44.18 25.55 -20.38
N ASP A 879 -44.39 26.39 -19.37
CA ASP A 879 -43.88 27.77 -19.32
C ASP A 879 -42.45 27.82 -18.74
N PHE A 880 -41.49 28.24 -19.56
CA PHE A 880 -40.07 28.38 -19.19
C PHE A 880 -39.61 29.85 -19.08
N SER A 881 -40.53 30.82 -19.09
CA SER A 881 -40.21 32.26 -19.09
C SER A 881 -39.34 32.70 -17.92
N ALA A 882 -39.68 32.28 -16.69
CA ALA A 882 -38.91 32.60 -15.48
C ALA A 882 -37.51 31.94 -15.50
N ALA A 883 -37.41 30.70 -15.97
CA ALA A 883 -36.14 29.98 -16.07
C ALA A 883 -35.23 30.62 -17.13
N ALA A 884 -35.78 30.99 -18.29
CA ALA A 884 -35.08 31.71 -19.35
C ALA A 884 -34.57 33.08 -18.89
N ALA A 885 -35.35 33.81 -18.07
CA ALA A 885 -34.93 35.09 -17.50
C ALA A 885 -33.70 34.95 -16.56
N ILE A 886 -33.64 33.89 -15.76
CA ILE A 886 -32.48 33.60 -14.88
C ILE A 886 -31.25 33.24 -15.72
N LEU A 887 -31.40 32.37 -16.72
CA LEU A 887 -30.30 31.98 -17.61
C LEU A 887 -29.78 33.17 -18.42
N ARG A 888 -30.63 34.09 -18.87
CA ARG A 888 -30.20 35.34 -19.53
C ARG A 888 -29.35 36.21 -18.61
N ARG A 889 -29.74 36.33 -17.33
CA ARG A 889 -28.95 37.07 -16.33
C ARG A 889 -27.59 36.42 -16.10
N LEU A 890 -27.49 35.09 -16.13
CA LEU A 890 -26.21 34.38 -16.08
C LEU A 890 -25.39 34.62 -17.35
N ALA A 891 -26.01 34.52 -18.51
CA ALA A 891 -25.34 34.68 -19.80
C ALA A 891 -24.67 36.04 -19.94
N ARG A 892 -25.36 37.12 -19.53
CA ARG A 892 -24.82 38.47 -19.51
C ARG A 892 -23.64 38.68 -18.55
N ARG A 893 -23.49 37.82 -17.53
CA ARG A 893 -22.39 37.90 -16.56
C ARG A 893 -21.19 37.06 -17.00
N TRP A 894 -21.43 35.91 -17.60
CA TRP A 894 -20.39 35.04 -18.19
C TRP A 894 -20.29 35.24 -19.70
N TYR A 895 -19.98 36.47 -20.11
CA TYR A 895 -19.82 36.81 -21.54
C TYR A 895 -18.56 36.18 -22.17
N SER A 896 -17.61 35.72 -21.34
CA SER A 896 -16.36 35.07 -21.79
C SER A 896 -16.49 33.55 -21.98
N LEU A 897 -17.68 32.98 -21.75
CA LEU A 897 -17.88 31.54 -21.74
C LEU A 897 -17.69 30.92 -23.13
N GLU A 898 -16.86 29.87 -23.20
CA GLU A 898 -16.55 29.07 -24.39
C GLU A 898 -17.13 27.64 -24.31
N TYR A 899 -17.31 27.11 -23.10
CA TYR A 899 -17.87 25.78 -22.86
C TYR A 899 -18.90 25.79 -21.74
N LEU A 900 -20.06 25.17 -21.99
CA LEU A 900 -21.13 25.01 -21.02
C LEU A 900 -21.59 23.55 -20.94
N ASP A 901 -21.47 22.93 -19.76
CA ASP A 901 -21.99 21.58 -19.52
C ASP A 901 -23.31 21.64 -18.74
N VAL A 902 -24.39 21.11 -19.33
CA VAL A 902 -25.73 21.00 -18.77
C VAL A 902 -26.26 19.57 -18.88
N ASP A 903 -25.36 18.58 -18.77
CA ASP A 903 -25.70 17.16 -18.75
C ASP A 903 -26.71 16.87 -17.62
N GLY A 904 -27.70 16.01 -17.88
CA GLY A 904 -28.72 15.64 -16.89
C GLY A 904 -29.76 16.72 -16.57
N CYS A 905 -29.77 17.85 -17.29
CA CYS A 905 -30.69 18.97 -17.07
C CYS A 905 -31.89 19.00 -18.04
N ALA A 906 -32.29 17.84 -18.57
CA ALA A 906 -33.31 17.71 -19.62
C ALA A 906 -34.66 18.37 -19.28
N GLU A 907 -35.00 18.46 -17.99
CA GLU A 907 -36.24 19.07 -17.50
C GLU A 907 -36.38 20.55 -17.86
N TRP A 908 -35.26 21.28 -18.02
CA TRP A 908 -35.28 22.71 -18.28
C TRP A 908 -34.51 23.13 -19.54
N TRP A 909 -33.97 22.20 -20.33
CA TRP A 909 -33.26 22.53 -21.58
C TRP A 909 -34.05 23.44 -22.53
N LYS A 910 -35.40 23.35 -22.53
CA LYS A 910 -36.26 24.28 -23.30
C LYS A 910 -36.06 25.75 -22.96
N ALA A 911 -35.68 26.08 -21.73
CA ALA A 911 -35.35 27.44 -21.32
C ALA A 911 -34.15 28.02 -22.08
N LEU A 912 -33.26 27.17 -22.60
CA LEU A 912 -32.11 27.59 -23.43
C LEU A 912 -32.54 28.12 -24.81
N GLY A 913 -33.70 27.68 -25.31
CA GLY A 913 -34.26 28.05 -26.61
C GLY A 913 -35.65 28.71 -26.53
N TRP A 914 -36.12 29.08 -25.34
CA TRP A 914 -37.48 29.61 -25.13
C TRP A 914 -37.65 30.99 -25.76
N GLY A 915 -38.58 31.12 -26.71
CA GLY A 915 -39.10 32.41 -27.21
C GLY A 915 -38.26 33.08 -28.31
N THR A 916 -38.91 33.39 -29.43
CA THR A 916 -38.45 34.24 -30.54
C THR A 916 -37.79 35.55 -30.05
N GLU A 917 -36.65 35.93 -30.65
CA GLU A 917 -35.82 37.17 -30.63
C GLU A 917 -35.85 38.20 -29.47
N LYS A 918 -36.86 38.25 -28.58
CA LYS A 918 -36.96 39.18 -27.44
C LYS A 918 -37.11 38.50 -26.06
N GLU A 919 -37.47 37.21 -26.02
CA GLU A 919 -37.81 36.51 -24.77
C GLU A 919 -36.93 35.31 -24.39
N GLY A 920 -35.94 34.95 -25.21
CA GLY A 920 -34.95 33.87 -24.96
C GLY A 920 -33.55 34.33 -24.57
N ILE A 921 -32.59 33.39 -24.57
CA ILE A 921 -31.16 33.68 -24.48
C ILE A 921 -30.69 34.12 -25.87
N ASP A 922 -30.03 35.26 -25.96
CA ASP A 922 -29.41 35.70 -27.21
C ASP A 922 -28.08 34.95 -27.41
N TRP A 923 -28.12 33.88 -28.21
CA TRP A 923 -26.93 33.10 -28.53
C TRP A 923 -25.95 33.86 -29.43
N ALA A 924 -26.40 34.87 -30.18
CA ALA A 924 -25.54 35.70 -31.03
C ALA A 924 -24.87 36.84 -30.25
N GLY A 925 -25.53 37.36 -29.22
CA GLY A 925 -25.03 38.45 -28.36
C GLY A 925 -24.49 37.98 -27.01
N ASP A 926 -25.36 37.46 -26.12
CA ASP A 926 -25.03 37.16 -24.72
C ASP A 926 -24.04 35.98 -24.58
N TRP A 927 -24.19 34.92 -25.39
CA TRP A 927 -23.31 33.73 -25.39
C TRP A 927 -22.58 33.51 -26.72
N ALA A 928 -22.16 34.60 -27.35
CA ALA A 928 -21.48 34.62 -28.64
C ALA A 928 -20.18 33.79 -28.70
N ARG A 929 -19.53 33.52 -27.56
CA ARG A 929 -18.26 32.79 -27.46
C ARG A 929 -18.38 31.30 -27.16
N VAL A 930 -19.56 30.80 -26.75
CA VAL A 930 -19.77 29.40 -26.36
C VAL A 930 -19.61 28.46 -27.57
N ARG A 931 -18.45 27.84 -27.78
CA ARG A 931 -18.22 26.97 -28.94
C ARG A 931 -18.79 25.58 -28.75
N CYS A 932 -18.87 25.12 -27.50
CA CYS A 932 -19.28 23.75 -27.19
C CYS A 932 -20.28 23.72 -26.02
N ILE A 933 -21.33 22.91 -26.16
CA ILE A 933 -22.30 22.63 -25.10
C ILE A 933 -22.44 21.11 -24.92
N SER A 934 -22.34 20.63 -23.69
CA SER A 934 -22.65 19.23 -23.36
C SER A 934 -24.11 19.08 -22.96
N MET A 935 -24.85 18.21 -23.65
CA MET A 935 -26.28 17.96 -23.44
C MET A 935 -26.62 16.46 -23.48
N ARG A 936 -26.12 15.69 -22.50
CA ARG A 936 -26.40 14.25 -22.36
C ARG A 936 -27.62 13.98 -21.48
N ASN A 937 -28.48 13.05 -21.90
CA ASN A 937 -29.69 12.71 -21.14
C ASN A 937 -29.46 11.46 -20.28
N MET A 938 -29.13 11.69 -19.01
CA MET A 938 -28.88 10.62 -18.03
C MET A 938 -30.20 10.13 -17.40
N GLU A 939 -30.86 9.14 -18.01
CA GLU A 939 -32.13 8.57 -17.51
C GLU A 939 -32.06 8.19 -16.01
N GLY A 940 -33.17 8.45 -15.32
CA GLY A 940 -33.31 8.59 -13.86
C GLY A 940 -33.36 7.30 -13.05
N SER A 941 -32.57 7.25 -11.97
CA SER A 941 -32.88 6.52 -10.72
C SER A 941 -33.16 7.50 -9.57
N ARG A 942 -33.77 8.66 -9.86
CA ARG A 942 -34.54 9.38 -8.82
C ARG A 942 -35.91 8.71 -8.78
N GLY A 943 -36.24 8.02 -7.69
CA GLY A 943 -37.51 7.33 -7.47
C GLY A 943 -38.74 8.23 -7.35
N VAL A 944 -38.81 9.33 -8.10
CA VAL A 944 -40.00 10.19 -8.21
C VAL A 944 -40.44 10.12 -9.66
N ARG A 945 -41.59 9.49 -9.93
CA ARG A 945 -42.28 9.61 -11.22
C ARG A 945 -42.69 11.07 -11.41
N THR A 946 -41.82 11.87 -12.02
CA THR A 946 -42.22 13.16 -12.59
C THR A 946 -43.04 12.85 -13.83
N SER A 947 -44.33 13.18 -13.81
CA SER A 947 -45.27 13.01 -14.94
C SER A 947 -44.99 13.94 -16.13
N SER A 948 -43.78 14.51 -16.23
CA SER A 948 -43.38 15.38 -17.33
C SER A 948 -43.21 14.55 -18.62
N PRO A 949 -43.92 14.88 -19.71
CA PRO A 949 -43.82 14.16 -20.98
C PRO A 949 -42.43 14.25 -21.64
N PHE A 950 -41.54 15.11 -21.14
CA PHE A 950 -40.17 15.30 -21.64
C PHE A 950 -39.12 14.32 -21.06
N GLY A 951 -39.48 13.52 -20.05
CA GLY A 951 -38.56 12.52 -19.46
C GLY A 951 -38.29 11.27 -20.31
N LYS A 952 -38.83 11.19 -21.54
CA LYS A 952 -38.57 10.08 -22.47
C LYS A 952 -37.33 10.40 -23.30
N SER A 953 -36.33 9.52 -23.34
CA SER A 953 -35.09 9.68 -24.14
C SER A 953 -35.33 10.19 -25.58
N ALA A 954 -36.42 9.79 -26.21
CA ALA A 954 -36.81 10.27 -27.54
C ALA A 954 -37.13 11.78 -27.62
N ALA A 955 -37.83 12.36 -26.64
CA ALA A 955 -38.19 13.78 -26.64
C ALA A 955 -36.97 14.68 -26.39
N ALA A 956 -36.06 14.23 -25.52
CA ALA A 956 -34.79 14.88 -25.25
C ALA A 956 -33.87 14.89 -26.50
N LYS A 957 -33.75 13.75 -27.19
CA LYS A 957 -33.01 13.64 -28.45
C LYS A 957 -33.58 14.55 -29.54
N THR A 958 -34.91 14.67 -29.64
CA THR A 958 -35.57 15.59 -30.59
C THR A 958 -35.26 17.04 -30.26
N PHE A 959 -35.37 17.44 -28.98
CA PHE A 959 -35.06 18.81 -28.57
C PHE A 959 -33.61 19.19 -28.87
N VAL A 960 -32.64 18.31 -28.58
CA VAL A 960 -31.23 18.58 -28.88
C VAL A 960 -31.00 18.83 -30.38
N ARG A 961 -31.68 18.10 -31.27
CA ARG A 961 -31.63 18.33 -32.72
C ARG A 961 -32.27 19.66 -33.12
N GLU A 962 -33.43 19.99 -32.56
CA GLU A 962 -34.13 21.27 -32.82
C GLU A 962 -33.33 22.47 -32.32
N PHE A 963 -32.74 22.35 -31.13
CA PHE A 963 -31.89 23.35 -30.52
C PHE A 963 -30.61 23.58 -31.32
N GLU A 964 -29.95 22.52 -31.80
CA GLU A 964 -28.80 22.62 -32.71
C GLU A 964 -29.15 23.40 -33.99
N ALA A 965 -30.29 23.08 -34.60
CA ALA A 965 -30.77 23.79 -35.79
C ALA A 965 -31.10 25.27 -35.48
N TYR A 966 -31.70 25.56 -34.33
CA TYR A 966 -31.98 26.91 -33.86
C TYR A 966 -30.70 27.73 -33.66
N VAL A 967 -29.71 27.22 -32.92
CA VAL A 967 -28.45 27.95 -32.70
C VAL A 967 -27.68 28.13 -34.00
N ARG A 968 -27.67 27.10 -34.88
CA ARG A 968 -27.03 27.20 -36.21
C ARG A 968 -27.62 28.29 -37.09
N LYS A 969 -28.94 28.46 -37.02
CA LYS A 969 -29.65 29.51 -37.78
C LYS A 969 -29.31 30.93 -37.31
N HIS A 970 -29.10 31.15 -36.00
CA HIS A 970 -28.96 32.49 -35.43
C HIS A 970 -27.51 32.92 -35.16
N ARG A 971 -26.57 31.98 -35.00
CA ARG A 971 -25.18 32.26 -34.60
C ARG A 971 -24.12 31.59 -35.51
N GLY A 972 -24.48 30.54 -36.23
CA GLY A 972 -23.53 29.74 -37.02
C GLY A 972 -23.07 28.47 -36.29
N TRP A 973 -21.79 28.14 -36.31
CA TRP A 973 -21.31 26.83 -35.84
C TRP A 973 -21.26 26.70 -34.31
N ILE A 974 -21.76 25.57 -33.79
CA ILE A 974 -21.68 25.16 -32.37
C ILE A 974 -21.54 23.63 -32.31
N ASP A 975 -20.66 23.14 -31.43
CA ASP A 975 -20.51 21.72 -31.13
C ASP A 975 -21.43 21.33 -29.97
N ILE A 976 -22.25 20.29 -30.16
CA ILE A 976 -23.11 19.76 -29.10
C ILE A 976 -22.72 18.31 -28.84
N ILE A 977 -22.20 18.03 -27.65
CA ILE A 977 -21.82 16.68 -27.22
C ILE A 977 -23.08 15.93 -26.77
N LYS A 978 -23.33 14.76 -27.38
CA LYS A 978 -24.54 13.96 -27.16
C LYS A 978 -24.18 12.53 -26.73
N ASP A 979 -25.17 11.74 -26.32
CA ASP A 979 -24.98 10.37 -25.81
C ASP A 979 -24.36 9.38 -26.81
N GLU A 980 -24.31 9.71 -28.11
CA GLU A 980 -23.81 8.82 -29.19
C GLU A 980 -22.31 9.03 -29.50
N ASP A 981 -21.62 9.98 -28.86
CA ASP A 981 -20.25 10.39 -29.23
C ASP A 981 -19.12 9.72 -28.40
N ASN A 982 -19.42 8.80 -27.49
CA ASN A 982 -18.39 8.08 -26.72
C ASN A 982 -17.95 6.78 -27.42
N VAL A 983 -17.19 6.91 -28.51
CA VAL A 983 -16.22 5.90 -28.94
C VAL A 983 -14.84 6.55 -28.83
N VAL A 984 -14.12 6.28 -27.75
CA VAL A 984 -12.69 5.90 -27.65
C VAL A 984 -12.39 5.55 -26.20
#